data_AF-A0A060BK73-F1
#
_entry.id   AF-A0A060BK73-F1
#
_cell.length_a   1.000
_cell.length_b   1.000
_cell.length_c   1.000
_cell.angle_alpha   90.00
_cell.angle_beta   90.00
_cell.angle_gamma   90.00
#
_symmetry.space_group_name_H-M   'P 1'
#
loop_
_entity.id
_entity.type
_entity.pdbx_description
1 polymer ?
#
loop_
_entity_poly.entity_id
_entity_poly.type
_entity_poly.pdbx_seq_one_letter_code
_entity_poly.pdbx_strand_id
1 'polypeptide(L)'
;MAKRVIKHCEPDKQKKIKVEKIVLKNYGESLTRAFEYNQGSFLGYFYVFKRVELFGIILSVKYPNYEELEYVKNVEIDIRNLENLRKFQKYLWHHFLRITNPKTQGPLSEVNYLVVPISGRNIDFAFVNNIFTFQGRSFTDIKTQDREGLMAISTKTGALWKYVGEVPERVPEFFEVLYGKGYNKLKIISQEYQNEKVVDIILKSKLDSNSIAGFRKKCSGEITEKDICFVKFVKSVKYEPSNTNDKNVYAKGTPMILLKNLTEFPFTSSQWDQGYSLISCLIDLEIYSLAIDLAEKTNYTFNMKYIKQAITSSDVDPIINYESLETLGDCVLKFLCTLDLSYCYINDTESQLTAKRNNIVSNSYFSDICRKNDFYVYLKTHLPPHFAYRPAYFEERSSSYETLSYTQTITENVLADFFEGLVGCFYAGGGLLAAGEFLYKYGILKKWKAIKTCISGKKLIVITDEEAKNYIDPRTKVHEFFKSSYIKNNSIHLNDDLFYKFKDPKILKISLTHYSMCLGFNYEKLEFIGDAILDLIVMSSIYFLKHMKPHTLSSIKRLIVCNSNLASISLVSGLSQYIIIDDKKNEVSKNWSILACDLDIIKDDIFNFDYPKFYSDTIESLIAAIFFDSKSLDLTYQLISNWLKPQIIYAFNNIEEHIRLQNLKLSHNALKIVRRNLIAKKLPDKIC
;
A
#
# COMPACT_ATOMS: atom_id res chain seq x y z
N MET A 1 -32.04 -40.29 -47.01
CA MET A 1 -30.64 -40.78 -47.07
C MET A 1 -29.70 -39.57 -47.01
N ALA A 2 -29.58 -38.90 -45.86
CA ALA A 2 -28.76 -37.69 -45.75
C ALA A 2 -28.04 -37.65 -44.39
N LYS A 3 -26.77 -38.08 -44.41
CA LYS A 3 -25.75 -37.74 -43.40
C LYS A 3 -25.46 -36.23 -43.48
N ARG A 4 -25.04 -35.63 -42.34
CA ARG A 4 -24.69 -34.21 -42.07
C ARG A 4 -25.94 -33.42 -41.64
N VAL A 5 -26.10 -32.92 -40.41
CA VAL A 5 -25.20 -32.07 -39.62
C VAL A 5 -25.55 -32.23 -38.12
N ILE A 6 -24.70 -32.93 -37.36
CA ILE A 6 -24.52 -32.70 -35.91
C ILE A 6 -23.02 -32.89 -35.65
N LYS A 7 -22.26 -31.80 -35.76
CA LYS A 7 -20.86 -31.74 -35.35
C LYS A 7 -20.54 -30.28 -35.01
N HIS A 8 -19.90 -30.09 -33.86
CA HIS A 8 -19.29 -28.86 -33.34
C HIS A 8 -20.14 -28.02 -32.38
N CYS A 9 -20.38 -28.58 -31.19
CA CYS A 9 -20.20 -27.82 -29.95
C CYS A 9 -19.00 -28.44 -29.22
N GLU A 10 -17.78 -28.12 -29.65
CA GLU A 10 -16.62 -28.23 -28.76
C GLU A 10 -16.66 -26.99 -27.87
N PRO A 11 -16.55 -27.12 -26.53
CA PRO A 11 -16.30 -25.97 -25.68
C PRO A 11 -14.92 -25.41 -26.05
N ASP A 12 -14.89 -24.10 -26.30
CA ASP A 12 -13.67 -23.35 -26.57
C ASP A 12 -12.52 -23.81 -25.68
N LYS A 13 -11.36 -23.99 -26.31
CA LYS A 13 -10.07 -24.19 -25.64
C LYS A 13 -9.90 -23.11 -24.58
N GLN A 14 -10.24 -23.43 -23.33
CA GLN A 14 -9.80 -22.67 -22.17
C GLN A 14 -8.28 -22.63 -22.26
N LYS A 15 -7.72 -21.46 -22.59
CA LYS A 15 -6.29 -21.18 -22.45
C LYS A 15 -5.93 -21.60 -21.03
N LYS A 16 -5.21 -22.72 -20.88
CA LYS A 16 -4.66 -23.13 -19.60
C LYS A 16 -3.88 -21.93 -19.06
N ILE A 17 -4.40 -21.30 -18.01
CA ILE A 17 -3.70 -20.25 -17.27
C ILE A 17 -2.37 -20.90 -16.88
N LYS A 18 -1.25 -20.37 -17.39
CA LYS A 18 0.07 -20.86 -17.02
C LYS A 18 0.29 -20.47 -15.56
N VAL A 19 0.17 -21.45 -14.67
CA VAL A 19 0.42 -21.30 -13.25
C VAL A 19 1.75 -21.98 -12.96
N GLU A 20 2.78 -21.19 -12.66
CA GLU A 20 4.11 -21.69 -12.29
C GLU A 20 4.27 -21.63 -10.77
N LYS A 21 4.83 -22.68 -10.18
CA LYS A 21 5.24 -22.69 -8.78
C LYS A 21 6.62 -22.07 -8.68
N ILE A 22 6.71 -20.93 -8.00
CA ILE A 22 7.95 -20.19 -7.81
C ILE A 22 8.30 -20.21 -6.33
N VAL A 23 9.57 -20.47 -6.02
CA VAL A 23 10.10 -20.31 -4.65
C VAL A 23 10.46 -18.84 -4.46
N LEU A 24 9.74 -18.14 -3.57
CA LEU A 24 10.04 -16.75 -3.25
C LEU A 24 11.05 -16.70 -2.10
N LYS A 25 12.09 -15.86 -2.22
CA LYS A 25 12.96 -15.50 -1.09
C LYS A 25 12.18 -14.61 -0.13
N ASN A 26 12.44 -14.71 1.18
CA ASN A 26 11.79 -13.84 2.17
C ASN A 26 12.44 -12.46 2.27
N TYR A 27 13.73 -12.36 1.99
CA TYR A 27 14.57 -11.18 2.15
C TYR A 27 15.45 -10.95 0.90
N GLY A 28 16.06 -9.76 0.82
CA GLY A 28 17.05 -9.39 -0.19
C GLY A 28 18.48 -9.81 0.16
N GLU A 29 19.33 -9.95 -0.86
CA GLU A 29 20.75 -10.26 -0.77
C GLU A 29 21.53 -9.23 0.04
N SER A 30 21.08 -7.97 0.08
CA SER A 30 21.64 -6.93 0.95
C SER A 30 21.76 -7.36 2.42
N LEU A 31 20.79 -8.13 2.94
CA LEU A 31 20.83 -8.65 4.31
C LEU A 31 21.77 -9.83 4.50
N THR A 32 22.13 -10.58 3.44
CA THR A 32 23.04 -11.74 3.55
C THR A 32 24.51 -11.34 3.58
N ARG A 33 24.83 -10.07 3.26
CA ARG A 33 26.21 -9.58 3.21
C ARG A 33 26.88 -9.71 4.60
N ALA A 34 28.11 -10.20 4.59
CA ALA A 34 28.93 -10.31 5.79
C ALA A 34 29.28 -8.91 6.35
N PHE A 35 29.51 -8.82 7.66
CA PHE A 35 30.08 -7.60 8.24
C PHE A 35 31.51 -7.41 7.71
N GLU A 36 31.84 -6.20 7.27
CA GLU A 36 33.18 -5.88 6.78
C GLU A 36 34.18 -5.87 7.94
N TYR A 37 35.31 -6.57 7.78
CA TYR A 37 36.36 -6.64 8.78
C TYR A 37 37.49 -5.65 8.45
N ASN A 38 37.74 -4.69 9.34
CA ASN A 38 38.75 -3.65 9.18
C ASN A 38 39.57 -3.52 10.47
N GLN A 39 40.91 -3.64 10.37
CA GLN A 39 41.87 -3.31 11.45
C GLN A 39 41.55 -3.91 12.84
N GLY A 40 41.01 -5.14 12.91
CA GLY A 40 40.72 -5.82 14.17
C GLY A 40 39.27 -5.76 14.64
N SER A 41 38.41 -4.99 13.97
CA SER A 41 36.99 -4.87 14.29
C SER A 41 36.11 -5.07 13.05
N PHE A 42 34.83 -5.34 13.27
CA PHE A 42 33.80 -5.44 12.24
C PHE A 42 33.00 -4.14 12.19
N LEU A 43 32.83 -3.57 11.00
CA LEU A 43 32.01 -2.39 10.80
C LEU A 43 30.53 -2.79 10.72
N GLY A 44 29.70 -2.20 11.57
CA GLY A 44 28.25 -2.29 11.54
C GLY A 44 27.58 -0.92 11.52
N TYR A 45 26.34 -0.88 11.04
CA TYR A 45 25.53 0.33 10.99
C TYR A 45 24.37 0.19 11.98
N PHE A 46 24.35 1.04 13.01
CA PHE A 46 23.38 0.95 14.10
C PHE A 46 22.17 1.84 13.85
N TYR A 47 21.00 1.23 14.00
CA TYR A 47 19.68 1.84 13.85
C TYR A 47 18.81 1.57 15.07
N VAL A 48 17.85 2.47 15.31
CA VAL A 48 16.77 2.27 16.29
C VAL A 48 15.43 2.18 15.58
N PHE A 49 14.54 1.33 16.09
CA PHE A 49 13.19 1.20 15.57
C PHE A 49 12.31 2.32 16.14
N LYS A 50 11.36 2.84 15.35
CA LYS A 50 10.39 3.83 15.88
C LYS A 50 9.32 3.21 16.77
N ARG A 51 8.94 1.95 16.51
CA ARG A 51 7.91 1.21 17.26
C ARG A 51 8.45 0.39 18.43
N VAL A 52 9.78 0.29 18.56
CA VAL A 52 10.45 -0.52 19.59
C VAL A 52 11.57 0.32 20.20
N GLU A 53 11.40 0.69 21.47
CA GLU A 53 12.27 1.67 22.15
C GLU A 53 13.39 1.02 22.96
N LEU A 54 13.29 -0.28 23.25
CA LEU A 54 14.24 -1.01 24.10
C LEU A 54 15.14 -1.97 23.32
N PHE A 55 14.94 -2.05 22.01
CA PHE A 55 15.80 -2.77 21.09
C PHE A 55 16.16 -1.90 19.89
N GLY A 56 17.39 -2.04 19.42
CA GLY A 56 17.85 -1.54 18.13
C GLY A 56 18.38 -2.68 17.27
N ILE A 57 18.96 -2.32 16.13
CA ILE A 57 19.50 -3.29 15.17
C ILE A 57 20.80 -2.79 14.58
N ILE A 58 21.74 -3.71 14.38
CA ILE A 58 22.97 -3.48 13.64
C ILE A 58 22.88 -4.24 12.32
N LEU A 59 23.04 -3.51 11.23
CA LEU A 59 23.06 -4.03 9.86
C LEU A 59 24.51 -4.09 9.34
N SER A 60 24.79 -5.07 8.49
CA SER A 60 26.11 -5.23 7.85
C SER A 60 26.37 -4.22 6.74
N VAL A 61 25.30 -3.67 6.14
CA VAL A 61 25.37 -2.61 5.15
C VAL A 61 24.50 -1.42 5.56
N LYS A 62 24.86 -0.23 5.09
CA LYS A 62 24.11 0.98 5.37
C LYS A 62 22.86 1.04 4.52
N TYR A 63 21.71 1.10 5.18
CA TYR A 63 20.42 1.21 4.53
C TYR A 63 20.10 2.66 4.18
N PRO A 64 19.40 2.92 3.04
CA PRO A 64 18.78 4.21 2.79
C PRO A 64 17.72 4.54 3.85
N ASN A 65 17.29 5.80 3.89
CA ASN A 65 16.32 6.27 4.87
C ASN A 65 15.02 5.45 4.80
N TYR A 66 14.66 4.85 5.94
CA TYR A 66 13.47 4.02 6.09
C TYR A 66 12.58 4.58 7.19
N GLU A 67 11.27 4.68 6.94
CA GLU A 67 10.34 5.34 7.88
C GLU A 67 10.31 4.67 9.27
N GLU A 68 10.57 3.37 9.34
CA GLU A 68 10.54 2.57 10.58
C GLU A 68 11.89 2.48 11.31
N LEU A 69 12.99 2.89 10.65
CA LEU A 69 14.36 2.81 11.18
C LEU A 69 15.06 4.16 11.12
N GLU A 70 15.56 4.61 12.26
CA GLU A 70 16.39 5.80 12.35
C GLU A 70 17.86 5.40 12.46
N TYR A 71 18.69 5.86 11.51
CA TYR A 71 20.13 5.67 11.56
C TYR A 71 20.73 6.49 12.70
N VAL A 72 21.55 5.86 13.54
CA VAL A 72 22.19 6.53 14.67
C VAL A 72 23.67 6.77 14.38
N LYS A 73 24.46 5.71 14.16
CA LYS A 73 25.91 5.80 13.95
C LYS A 73 26.50 4.50 13.38
N ASN A 74 27.73 4.59 12.88
CA ASN A 74 28.58 3.43 12.65
C ASN A 74 29.05 2.86 14.01
N VAL A 75 29.20 1.55 14.09
CA VAL A 75 29.66 0.84 15.28
C VAL A 75 30.78 -0.11 14.85
N GLU A 76 31.93 -0.01 15.51
CA GLU A 76 33.00 -0.99 15.40
C GLU A 76 32.79 -2.07 16.46
N ILE A 77 32.74 -3.32 16.00
CA ILE A 77 32.45 -4.48 16.84
C ILE A 77 33.68 -5.38 16.84
N ASP A 78 34.38 -5.46 17.96
CA ASP A 78 35.48 -6.43 18.08
C ASP A 78 34.97 -7.88 17.98
N ILE A 79 35.90 -8.81 17.74
CA ILE A 79 35.58 -10.24 17.55
C ILE A 79 34.81 -10.82 18.75
N ARG A 80 35.19 -10.43 19.98
CA ARG A 80 34.59 -10.96 21.21
C ARG A 80 33.14 -10.47 21.37
N ASN A 81 32.90 -9.19 21.14
CA ASN A 81 31.58 -8.57 21.19
C ASN A 81 30.68 -9.11 20.07
N LEU A 82 31.22 -9.40 18.88
CA LEU A 82 30.46 -10.02 17.79
C LEU A 82 30.00 -11.44 18.18
N GLU A 83 30.88 -12.24 18.77
CA GLU A 83 30.52 -13.57 19.28
C GLU A 83 29.46 -13.51 20.38
N ASN A 84 29.60 -12.57 21.32
CA ASN A 84 28.63 -12.37 22.38
C ASN A 84 27.27 -11.90 21.84
N LEU A 85 27.26 -11.03 20.84
CA LEU A 85 26.03 -10.61 20.16
C LEU A 85 25.33 -11.76 19.43
N ARG A 86 26.10 -12.66 18.79
CA ARG A 86 25.55 -13.89 18.18
C ARG A 86 24.96 -14.83 19.21
N LYS A 87 25.65 -15.05 20.34
CA LYS A 87 25.11 -15.83 21.47
C LYS A 87 23.86 -15.16 22.03
N PHE A 88 23.83 -13.82 22.05
CA PHE A 88 22.69 -13.05 22.55
C PHE A 88 21.47 -13.22 21.64
N GLN A 89 21.63 -13.22 20.31
CA GLN A 89 20.51 -13.52 19.39
C GLN A 89 19.86 -14.86 19.74
N LYS A 90 20.67 -15.91 19.89
CA LYS A 90 20.20 -17.26 20.24
C LYS A 90 19.44 -17.25 21.56
N TYR A 91 19.99 -16.59 22.58
CA TYR A 91 19.37 -16.46 23.89
C TYR A 91 18.03 -15.71 23.82
N LEU A 92 18.00 -14.57 23.12
CA LEU A 92 16.81 -13.74 22.92
C LEU A 92 15.70 -14.56 22.27
N TRP A 93 16.00 -15.23 21.16
CA TRP A 93 14.98 -15.96 20.39
C TRP A 93 14.49 -17.22 21.09
N HIS A 94 15.36 -17.92 21.83
CA HIS A 94 14.96 -19.08 22.64
C HIS A 94 13.87 -18.72 23.67
N HIS A 95 13.89 -17.49 24.18
CA HIS A 95 12.91 -17.04 25.17
C HIS A 95 11.69 -16.37 24.53
N PHE A 96 11.88 -15.47 23.57
CA PHE A 96 10.77 -14.72 22.95
C PHE A 96 9.87 -15.61 22.10
N LEU A 97 10.47 -16.58 21.40
CA LEU A 97 9.78 -17.55 20.56
C LEU A 97 9.79 -18.91 21.25
N ARG A 98 8.62 -19.57 21.35
CA ARG A 98 8.53 -20.99 21.74
C ARG A 98 7.74 -21.74 20.68
N ILE A 99 8.37 -22.71 20.01
CA ILE A 99 7.66 -23.59 19.09
C ILE A 99 6.85 -24.63 19.88
N THR A 100 5.52 -24.62 19.71
CA THR A 100 4.63 -25.65 20.27
C THR A 100 4.28 -26.75 19.27
N ASN A 101 4.55 -26.57 17.97
CA ASN A 101 4.29 -27.56 16.92
C ASN A 101 5.33 -27.49 15.77
N PRO A 102 6.08 -28.57 15.47
CA PRO A 102 7.04 -28.61 14.37
C PRO A 102 6.41 -28.61 12.97
N LYS A 103 5.11 -28.90 12.83
CA LYS A 103 4.43 -28.97 11.50
C LYS A 103 4.12 -27.61 10.87
N THR A 104 4.44 -26.50 11.52
CA THR A 104 4.11 -25.13 11.07
C THR A 104 5.31 -24.21 11.09
N GLN A 105 6.41 -24.68 10.51
CA GLN A 105 7.66 -23.94 10.43
C GLN A 105 7.74 -23.20 9.08
N GLY A 106 8.03 -21.90 9.12
CA GLY A 106 8.51 -21.15 7.97
C GLY A 106 10.04 -21.27 7.85
N PRO A 107 10.64 -20.85 6.72
CA PRO A 107 12.07 -20.98 6.49
C PRO A 107 12.88 -20.11 7.46
N LEU A 108 14.05 -20.60 7.88
CA LEU A 108 15.03 -19.85 8.65
C LEU A 108 15.56 -18.67 7.81
N SER A 109 15.61 -17.48 8.40
CA SER A 109 16.22 -16.31 7.76
C SER A 109 17.76 -16.45 7.78
N GLU A 110 18.41 -16.41 6.61
CA GLU A 110 19.88 -16.46 6.49
C GLU A 110 20.52 -15.05 6.55
N VAL A 111 19.72 -14.07 6.97
CA VAL A 111 20.12 -12.66 7.08
C VAL A 111 21.13 -12.44 8.20
N ASN A 112 22.01 -11.49 8.00
CA ASN A 112 23.14 -11.18 8.86
C ASN A 112 22.97 -9.81 9.55
N TYR A 113 21.87 -9.65 10.29
CA TYR A 113 21.66 -8.53 11.20
C TYR A 113 21.79 -8.97 12.67
N LEU A 114 22.02 -8.01 13.57
CA LEU A 114 22.10 -8.27 15.02
C LEU A 114 21.13 -7.37 15.77
N VAL A 115 20.17 -7.94 16.49
CA VAL A 115 19.28 -7.19 17.39
C VAL A 115 20.03 -6.90 18.68
N VAL A 116 19.96 -5.67 19.17
CA VAL A 116 20.71 -5.23 20.35
C VAL A 116 19.81 -4.57 21.36
N PRO A 117 20.01 -4.79 22.68
CA PRO A 117 19.32 -4.04 23.71
C PRO A 117 19.88 -2.62 23.77
N ILE A 118 19.01 -1.64 24.01
CA ILE A 118 19.40 -0.23 24.03
C ILE A 118 18.92 0.46 25.30
N SER A 119 19.72 1.44 25.74
CA SER A 119 19.35 2.39 26.79
C SER A 119 19.42 3.80 26.18
N GLY A 120 18.24 4.37 25.92
CA GLY A 120 18.11 5.55 25.07
C GLY A 120 18.61 5.24 23.65
N ARG A 121 19.62 5.96 23.17
CA ARG A 121 20.23 5.77 21.83
C ARG A 121 21.57 5.05 21.86
N ASN A 122 21.90 4.37 22.96
CA ASN A 122 23.16 3.64 23.11
C ASN A 122 22.93 2.13 23.25
N ILE A 123 23.83 1.35 22.66
CA ILE A 123 23.84 -0.11 22.77
C ILE A 123 24.32 -0.49 24.17
N ASP A 124 23.56 -1.37 24.84
CA ASP A 124 23.93 -1.90 26.15
C ASP A 124 24.81 -3.16 26.02
N PHE A 125 26.08 -2.97 25.68
CA PHE A 125 27.05 -4.08 25.61
C PHE A 125 27.29 -4.74 26.97
N ALA A 126 27.11 -4.02 28.08
CA ALA A 126 27.26 -4.60 29.41
C ALA A 126 26.18 -5.64 29.67
N PHE A 127 24.93 -5.35 29.31
CA PHE A 127 23.84 -6.31 29.37
C PHE A 127 24.10 -7.53 28.47
N VAL A 128 24.50 -7.31 27.21
CA VAL A 128 24.84 -8.40 26.27
C VAL A 128 25.92 -9.33 26.84
N ASN A 129 26.96 -8.76 27.46
CA ASN A 129 28.09 -9.53 27.97
C ASN A 129 27.76 -10.27 29.28
N ASN A 130 26.91 -9.69 30.12
CA ASN A 130 26.61 -10.22 31.45
C ASN A 130 25.42 -11.19 31.48
N ILE A 131 24.56 -11.18 30.46
CA ILE A 131 23.32 -11.99 30.45
C ILE A 131 23.56 -13.49 30.55
N PHE A 132 24.67 -13.99 29.99
CA PHE A 132 25.00 -15.43 30.02
C PHE A 132 25.48 -15.90 31.40
N THR A 133 26.00 -14.97 32.20
CA THR A 133 26.46 -15.21 33.57
C THR A 133 25.46 -14.72 34.60
N PHE A 134 24.30 -14.21 34.17
CA PHE A 134 23.30 -13.63 35.05
C PHE A 134 22.70 -14.71 35.95
N GLN A 135 22.96 -14.60 37.25
CA GLN A 135 22.32 -15.38 38.28
C GLN A 135 21.20 -14.53 38.89
N GLY A 136 19.97 -14.80 38.50
CA GLY A 136 18.80 -14.07 38.98
C GLY A 136 18.68 -14.16 40.49
N ARG A 137 18.46 -13.03 41.15
CA ARG A 137 18.22 -12.98 42.59
C ARG A 137 16.93 -13.74 42.91
N SER A 138 16.91 -14.43 44.05
CA SER A 138 15.64 -14.97 44.56
C SER A 138 14.71 -13.80 44.82
N PHE A 139 13.44 -13.92 44.45
CA PHE A 139 12.47 -12.86 44.72
C PHE A 139 12.34 -12.58 46.22
N THR A 140 12.65 -13.55 47.10
CA THR A 140 12.72 -13.35 48.56
C THR A 140 13.73 -12.28 48.97
N ASP A 141 14.78 -12.08 48.19
CA ASP A 141 15.92 -11.22 48.53
C ASP A 141 15.78 -9.82 47.91
N ILE A 142 14.78 -9.62 47.04
CA ILE A 142 14.46 -8.34 46.41
C ILE A 142 13.39 -7.64 47.25
N LYS A 143 13.54 -6.35 47.54
CA LYS A 143 12.51 -5.59 48.28
C LYS A 143 11.24 -5.45 47.43
N THR A 144 10.06 -5.50 48.04
CA THR A 144 8.75 -5.40 47.37
C THR A 144 8.65 -4.26 46.36
N GLN A 145 9.12 -3.06 46.72
CA GLN A 145 9.12 -1.87 45.86
C GLN A 145 9.99 -2.02 44.60
N ASP A 146 11.04 -2.84 44.65
CA ASP A 146 11.99 -3.04 43.56
C ASP A 146 11.58 -4.21 42.64
N ARG A 147 10.50 -4.94 43.00
CA ARG A 147 9.95 -6.06 42.20
C ARG A 147 9.07 -5.58 41.05
N GLU A 148 8.56 -4.34 41.12
CA GLU A 148 7.68 -3.79 40.09
C GLU A 148 8.44 -3.69 38.74
N GLY A 149 7.80 -4.20 37.67
CA GLY A 149 8.41 -4.22 36.33
C GLY A 149 9.38 -5.39 36.07
N LEU A 150 9.72 -6.19 37.08
CA LEU A 150 10.56 -7.38 36.90
C LEU A 150 9.79 -8.55 36.26
N MET A 151 10.53 -9.35 35.51
CA MET A 151 10.10 -10.66 35.07
C MET A 151 10.69 -11.72 36.00
N ALA A 152 9.95 -12.80 36.19
CA ALA A 152 10.34 -13.91 37.04
C ALA A 152 10.35 -15.22 36.24
N ILE A 153 11.32 -16.08 36.52
CA ILE A 153 11.33 -17.47 36.05
C ILE A 153 11.09 -18.40 37.24
N SER A 154 10.22 -19.40 37.04
CA SER A 154 9.93 -20.38 38.07
C SER A 154 11.05 -21.42 38.16
N THR A 155 11.67 -21.56 39.32
CA THR A 155 12.74 -22.55 39.57
C THR A 155 12.24 -24.00 39.46
N LYS A 156 10.95 -24.23 39.70
CA LYS A 156 10.32 -25.56 39.60
C LYS A 156 9.89 -25.94 38.19
N THR A 157 9.45 -24.98 37.37
CA THR A 157 8.77 -25.27 36.10
C THR A 157 9.42 -24.64 34.88
N GLY A 158 10.35 -23.70 35.04
CA GLY A 158 10.92 -22.91 33.95
C GLY A 158 9.91 -21.98 33.26
N ALA A 159 8.71 -21.81 33.83
CA ALA A 159 7.71 -20.90 33.32
C ALA A 159 8.09 -19.44 33.62
N LEU A 160 7.84 -18.56 32.66
CA LEU A 160 8.06 -17.12 32.77
C LEU A 160 6.80 -16.41 33.23
N TRP A 161 6.99 -15.40 34.08
CA TRP A 161 5.95 -14.71 34.80
C TRP A 161 6.26 -13.21 34.86
N LYS A 162 5.23 -12.38 34.74
CA LYS A 162 5.31 -10.94 35.01
C LYS A 162 4.85 -10.74 36.44
N TYR A 163 5.65 -10.06 37.26
CA TYR A 163 5.25 -9.72 38.61
C TYR A 163 4.08 -8.71 38.57
N VAL A 164 3.04 -8.96 39.37
CA VAL A 164 1.83 -8.11 39.43
C VAL A 164 1.70 -7.41 40.78
N GLY A 165 2.04 -8.09 41.88
CA GLY A 165 1.96 -7.54 43.22
C GLY A 165 2.01 -8.62 44.30
N GLU A 166 2.06 -8.19 45.55
CA GLU A 166 2.03 -9.06 46.73
C GLU A 166 0.64 -9.16 47.34
N VAL A 167 0.42 -10.19 48.16
CA VAL A 167 -0.75 -10.21 49.04
C VAL A 167 -0.59 -9.07 50.05
N PRO A 168 -1.53 -8.12 50.16
CA PRO A 168 -1.45 -7.05 51.15
C PRO A 168 -1.34 -7.63 52.57
N GLU A 169 -0.54 -7.02 53.43
CA GLU A 169 -0.54 -7.38 54.86
C GLU A 169 -1.95 -7.15 55.41
N ARG A 170 -2.55 -8.21 56.00
CA ARG A 170 -3.89 -8.24 56.61
C ARG A 170 -5.07 -8.32 55.63
N VAL A 171 -5.14 -9.40 54.83
CA VAL A 171 -6.38 -9.79 54.13
C VAL A 171 -6.93 -11.09 54.74
N PRO A 172 -7.70 -11.03 55.84
CA PRO A 172 -8.21 -12.23 56.53
C PRO A 172 -9.04 -13.13 55.61
N GLU A 173 -9.83 -12.51 54.73
CA GLU A 173 -10.73 -13.16 53.79
C GLU A 173 -9.98 -14.03 52.77
N PHE A 174 -8.76 -13.65 52.38
CA PHE A 174 -7.94 -14.43 51.44
C PHE A 174 -7.47 -15.75 52.07
N PHE A 175 -7.03 -15.72 53.33
CA PHE A 175 -6.55 -16.91 54.04
C PHE A 175 -7.68 -17.79 54.59
N GLU A 176 -8.84 -17.22 54.92
CA GLU A 176 -10.06 -18.00 55.19
C GLU A 176 -10.47 -18.84 53.97
N VAL A 177 -10.33 -18.30 52.75
CA VAL A 177 -10.58 -19.03 51.51
C VAL A 177 -9.46 -20.04 51.21
N LEU A 178 -8.19 -19.72 51.51
CA LEU A 178 -7.03 -20.59 51.24
C LEU A 178 -6.93 -21.81 52.16
N TYR A 179 -7.24 -21.64 53.45
CA TYR A 179 -7.13 -22.70 54.48
C TYR A 179 -8.47 -23.33 54.88
N GLY A 180 -9.61 -22.68 54.57
CA GLY A 180 -10.97 -23.12 54.92
C GLY A 180 -11.49 -22.46 56.21
N LYS A 181 -12.81 -22.50 56.42
CA LYS A 181 -13.46 -21.96 57.64
C LYS A 181 -12.89 -22.64 58.89
N GLY A 182 -12.10 -21.89 59.65
CA GLY A 182 -11.35 -22.38 60.80
C GLY A 182 -10.12 -21.55 61.17
N TYR A 183 -9.77 -20.53 60.38
CA TYR A 183 -8.78 -19.52 60.81
C TYR A 183 -9.43 -18.59 61.84
N ASN A 184 -8.93 -18.59 63.07
CA ASN A 184 -9.52 -17.80 64.15
C ASN A 184 -9.24 -16.31 63.96
N LYS A 185 -10.29 -15.57 63.57
CA LYS A 185 -10.57 -14.14 63.78
C LYS A 185 -9.37 -13.18 63.77
N LEU A 186 -9.28 -12.37 62.72
CA LEU A 186 -8.91 -10.97 62.86
C LEU A 186 -10.10 -10.10 62.43
N LYS A 187 -10.68 -9.43 63.43
CA LYS A 187 -11.72 -8.43 63.31
C LYS A 187 -11.01 -7.10 63.01
N ILE A 188 -11.49 -6.38 62.01
CA ILE A 188 -11.19 -4.96 61.67
C ILE A 188 -9.88 -4.75 60.89
N ILE A 189 -9.99 -4.28 59.65
CA ILE A 189 -9.51 -2.97 59.13
C ILE A 189 -10.11 -2.83 57.72
N SER A 190 -11.17 -2.04 57.58
CA SER A 190 -11.75 -1.66 56.29
C SER A 190 -11.67 -0.15 56.04
N GLN A 191 -10.65 0.54 56.58
CA GLN A 191 -10.58 2.00 56.47
C GLN A 191 -9.22 2.60 56.09
N GLU A 192 -8.17 1.83 55.80
CA GLU A 192 -6.90 2.42 55.36
C GLU A 192 -6.22 1.60 54.26
N TYR A 193 -6.73 1.68 53.02
CA TYR A 193 -5.96 1.25 51.86
C TYR A 193 -6.21 2.16 50.66
N GLN A 194 -5.62 3.35 50.68
CA GLN A 194 -5.38 4.15 49.48
C GLN A 194 -4.15 3.57 48.74
N ASN A 195 -4.36 2.52 47.95
CA ASN A 195 -3.53 2.16 46.78
C ASN A 195 -4.24 1.05 45.99
N GLU A 196 -5.11 1.48 45.07
CA GLU A 196 -6.22 0.73 44.47
C GLU A 196 -5.85 -0.29 43.35
N LYS A 197 -4.60 -0.78 43.23
CA LYS A 197 -4.27 -1.68 42.09
C LYS A 197 -4.34 -3.18 42.37
N VAL A 198 -3.88 -3.64 43.54
CA VAL A 198 -3.78 -5.10 43.82
C VAL A 198 -5.03 -5.63 44.53
N VAL A 199 -5.59 -4.86 45.46
CA VAL A 199 -6.83 -5.19 46.19
C VAL A 199 -8.01 -5.34 45.21
N ASP A 200 -8.10 -4.46 44.22
CA ASP A 200 -9.10 -4.53 43.15
C ASP A 200 -8.98 -5.78 42.28
N ILE A 201 -7.76 -6.27 42.02
CA ILE A 201 -7.53 -7.53 41.29
C ILE A 201 -8.01 -8.72 42.13
N ILE A 202 -7.73 -8.72 43.43
CA ILE A 202 -8.14 -9.78 44.37
C ILE A 202 -9.67 -9.80 44.54
N LEU A 203 -10.31 -8.63 44.63
CA LEU A 203 -11.77 -8.51 44.80
C LEU A 203 -12.56 -8.77 43.51
N LYS A 204 -12.02 -8.42 42.33
CA LYS A 204 -12.70 -8.64 41.03
C LYS A 204 -12.43 -10.03 40.43
N SER A 205 -11.28 -10.66 40.73
CA SER A 205 -11.02 -12.03 40.27
C SER A 205 -11.66 -13.03 41.24
N LYS A 206 -12.75 -13.68 40.80
CA LYS A 206 -13.31 -14.84 41.52
C LYS A 206 -12.20 -15.90 41.62
N LEU A 207 -11.52 -15.97 42.75
CA LEU A 207 -10.58 -17.05 43.05
C LEU A 207 -11.39 -18.34 43.14
N ASP A 208 -11.31 -19.18 42.11
CA ASP A 208 -11.99 -20.46 42.08
C ASP A 208 -11.41 -21.42 43.15
N SER A 209 -12.30 -22.08 43.89
CA SER A 209 -11.96 -23.00 44.97
C SER A 209 -11.08 -24.18 44.51
N ASN A 210 -11.18 -24.60 43.24
CA ASN A 210 -10.32 -25.65 42.67
C ASN A 210 -8.88 -25.17 42.46
N SER A 211 -8.71 -23.94 41.98
CA SER A 211 -7.40 -23.31 41.80
C SER A 211 -6.65 -23.17 43.13
N ILE A 212 -7.39 -22.81 44.20
CA ILE A 212 -6.88 -22.74 45.57
C ILE A 212 -6.52 -24.12 46.12
N ALA A 213 -7.39 -25.11 45.96
CA ALA A 213 -7.11 -26.48 46.39
C ALA A 213 -5.89 -27.08 45.66
N GLY A 214 -5.73 -26.78 44.37
CA GLY A 214 -4.57 -27.16 43.56
C GLY A 214 -3.27 -26.49 43.99
N PHE A 215 -3.32 -25.20 44.37
CA PHE A 215 -2.17 -24.49 44.96
C PHE A 215 -1.78 -25.09 46.32
N ARG A 216 -2.76 -25.36 47.19
CA ARG A 216 -2.56 -25.97 48.52
C ARG A 216 -1.89 -27.34 48.43
N LYS A 217 -2.29 -28.21 47.50
CA LYS A 217 -1.64 -29.52 47.27
C LYS A 217 -0.16 -29.43 46.89
N LYS A 218 0.27 -28.31 46.28
CA LYS A 218 1.65 -28.09 45.80
C LYS A 218 2.54 -27.38 46.82
N CYS A 219 1.96 -26.99 47.95
CA CYS A 219 2.60 -26.27 49.03
C CYS A 219 2.99 -27.24 50.15
N SER A 220 4.22 -27.12 50.67
CA SER A 220 4.72 -27.89 51.81
C SER A 220 5.23 -26.92 52.89
N GLY A 221 4.69 -27.01 54.11
CA GLY A 221 5.01 -26.14 55.26
C GLY A 221 3.98 -25.05 55.55
N GLU A 222 4.18 -24.29 56.64
CA GLU A 222 3.42 -23.06 56.94
C GLU A 222 3.76 -21.98 55.90
N ILE A 223 2.74 -21.31 55.35
CA ILE A 223 2.88 -20.23 54.37
C ILE A 223 2.27 -18.98 54.95
N THR A 224 3.04 -17.89 54.95
CA THR A 224 2.62 -16.58 55.44
C THR A 224 2.19 -15.64 54.29
N GLU A 225 1.52 -14.53 54.62
CA GLU A 225 1.16 -13.45 53.69
C GLU A 225 2.36 -12.99 52.82
N LYS A 226 3.56 -13.00 53.41
CA LYS A 226 4.81 -12.53 52.78
C LYS A 226 5.43 -13.51 51.81
N ASP A 227 4.89 -14.73 51.70
CA ASP A 227 5.43 -15.80 50.87
C ASP A 227 4.74 -15.92 49.51
N ILE A 228 3.61 -15.23 49.31
CA ILE A 228 2.76 -15.36 48.13
C ILE A 228 2.77 -14.06 47.32
N CYS A 229 2.96 -14.20 46.01
CA CYS A 229 2.78 -13.10 45.07
C CYS A 229 1.80 -13.47 43.95
N PHE A 230 1.17 -12.42 43.42
CA PHE A 230 0.38 -12.49 42.20
C PHE A 230 1.31 -12.32 41.01
N VAL A 231 1.18 -13.25 40.08
CA VAL A 231 1.93 -13.24 38.84
C VAL A 231 0.97 -13.33 37.67
N LYS A 232 1.34 -12.71 36.56
CA LYS A 232 0.65 -12.91 35.28
C LYS A 232 1.47 -13.89 34.46
N PHE A 233 0.83 -14.97 34.01
CA PHE A 233 1.48 -15.90 33.11
C PHE A 233 1.94 -15.16 31.86
N VAL A 234 3.22 -15.22 31.59
CA VAL A 234 3.78 -14.69 30.36
C VAL A 234 3.61 -15.76 29.31
N LYS A 235 2.64 -15.55 28.43
CA LYS A 235 2.64 -16.29 27.18
C LYS A 235 3.89 -15.83 26.42
N SER A 236 4.78 -16.78 26.11
CA SER A 236 5.64 -16.62 24.93
C SER A 236 4.75 -16.32 23.73
N VAL A 237 5.29 -15.82 22.62
CA VAL A 237 4.52 -15.77 21.37
C VAL A 237 4.10 -17.22 21.06
N LYS A 238 2.83 -17.55 21.36
CA LYS A 238 2.30 -18.92 21.35
C LYS A 238 1.60 -19.16 20.03
N TYR A 239 1.95 -20.26 19.40
CA TYR A 239 1.28 -20.83 18.25
C TYR A 239 0.05 -21.64 18.70
N GLU A 240 -1.13 -21.26 18.21
CA GLU A 240 -2.35 -22.09 18.24
C GLU A 240 -3.11 -21.90 16.91
N PRO A 241 -3.35 -22.97 16.12
CA PRO A 241 -4.40 -22.96 15.13
C PRO A 241 -5.73 -23.15 15.86
N SER A 242 -6.69 -22.28 15.57
CA SER A 242 -8.06 -22.42 16.04
C SER A 242 -8.66 -23.73 15.54
N ASN A 243 -8.78 -24.72 16.42
CA ASN A 243 -9.87 -25.70 16.42
C ASN A 243 -9.76 -26.58 17.67
N THR A 244 -10.34 -26.11 18.76
CA THR A 244 -10.84 -26.99 19.82
C THR A 244 -12.19 -26.47 20.25
N ASN A 245 -13.24 -27.21 19.88
CA ASN A 245 -14.61 -27.08 20.37
C ASN A 245 -14.70 -27.51 21.85
N ASP A 246 -13.86 -26.95 22.71
CA ASP A 246 -14.01 -27.10 24.16
C ASP A 246 -14.51 -25.78 24.74
N LYS A 247 -15.84 -25.65 24.71
CA LYS A 247 -16.57 -24.66 25.51
C LYS A 247 -16.54 -25.08 26.97
N ASN A 248 -15.42 -24.85 27.64
CA ASN A 248 -15.41 -24.59 29.08
C ASN A 248 -14.58 -23.33 29.32
N VAL A 249 -15.25 -22.18 29.30
CA VAL A 249 -14.65 -20.91 29.69
C VAL A 249 -14.58 -20.88 31.21
N TYR A 250 -13.48 -21.41 31.76
CA TYR A 250 -13.13 -21.14 33.15
C TYR A 250 -12.67 -19.67 33.25
N ALA A 251 -13.21 -18.92 34.20
CA ALA A 251 -12.68 -17.61 34.54
C ALA A 251 -11.21 -17.80 34.98
N LYS A 252 -10.25 -17.36 34.15
CA LYS A 252 -8.83 -17.41 34.50
C LYS A 252 -8.57 -16.43 35.63
N GLY A 253 -8.56 -16.90 36.87
CA GLY A 253 -8.02 -16.15 38.00
C GLY A 253 -6.53 -15.85 37.79
N THR A 254 -6.03 -14.77 38.41
CA THR A 254 -4.60 -14.43 38.38
C THR A 254 -3.82 -15.52 39.16
N PRO A 255 -2.88 -16.23 38.52
CA PRO A 255 -2.17 -17.33 39.18
C PRO A 255 -1.33 -16.82 40.36
N MET A 256 -1.31 -17.61 41.42
CA MET A 256 -0.54 -17.35 42.64
C MET A 256 0.68 -18.27 42.67
N ILE A 257 1.84 -17.70 43.01
CA ILE A 257 3.10 -18.45 43.15
C ILE A 257 3.82 -18.04 44.43
N LEU A 258 4.51 -19.00 45.04
CA LEU A 258 5.39 -18.75 46.18
C LEU A 258 6.64 -18.02 45.73
N LEU A 259 7.00 -16.93 46.43
CA LEU A 259 8.17 -16.10 46.16
C LEU A 259 9.47 -16.91 46.12
N LYS A 260 9.63 -17.90 47.00
CA LYS A 260 10.79 -18.82 47.02
C LYS A 260 10.97 -19.67 45.75
N ASN A 261 9.92 -19.78 44.92
CA ASN A 261 9.97 -20.51 43.66
C ASN A 261 10.27 -19.61 42.47
N LEU A 262 10.54 -18.32 42.69
CA LEU A 262 10.77 -17.32 41.65
C LEU A 262 12.19 -16.75 41.75
N THR A 263 12.88 -16.72 40.62
CA THR A 263 14.14 -16.01 40.43
C THR A 263 13.98 -14.94 39.37
N GLU A 264 14.70 -13.83 39.53
CA GLU A 264 14.74 -12.73 38.57
C GLU A 264 15.12 -13.23 37.17
N PHE A 265 14.38 -12.77 36.16
CA PHE A 265 14.71 -12.99 34.76
C PHE A 265 15.38 -11.73 34.19
N PRO A 266 16.45 -11.83 33.38
CA PRO A 266 17.27 -10.69 32.99
C PRO A 266 16.51 -9.62 32.17
N PHE A 267 15.50 -10.00 31.40
CA PHE A 267 14.68 -9.01 30.69
C PHE A 267 13.60 -8.42 31.58
N THR A 268 13.44 -7.10 31.53
CA THR A 268 12.33 -6.40 32.16
C THR A 268 11.00 -6.75 31.49
N SER A 269 9.89 -6.48 32.18
CA SER A 269 8.57 -6.67 31.59
C SER A 269 8.36 -5.80 30.35
N SER A 270 8.90 -4.57 30.34
CA SER A 270 8.75 -3.66 29.19
C SER A 270 9.49 -4.19 27.95
N GLN A 271 10.70 -4.73 28.13
CA GLN A 271 11.43 -5.40 27.05
C GLN A 271 10.65 -6.60 26.51
N TRP A 272 10.05 -7.41 27.41
CA TRP A 272 9.27 -8.56 27.00
C TRP A 272 8.02 -8.16 26.20
N ASP A 273 7.29 -7.14 26.68
CA ASP A 273 6.05 -6.67 26.04
C ASP A 273 6.31 -6.14 24.62
N GLN A 274 7.53 -5.66 24.31
CA GLN A 274 7.94 -5.22 22.97
C GLN A 274 8.33 -6.35 22.01
N GLY A 275 8.42 -7.60 22.46
CA GLY A 275 8.89 -8.72 21.62
C GLY A 275 8.04 -9.02 20.39
N TYR A 276 6.71 -8.84 20.46
CA TYR A 276 5.83 -9.01 19.31
C TYR A 276 6.06 -7.90 18.25
N SER A 277 6.15 -6.66 18.71
CA SER A 277 6.43 -5.50 17.84
C SER A 277 7.79 -5.61 17.17
N LEU A 278 8.80 -6.12 17.89
CA LEU A 278 10.12 -6.39 17.34
C LEU A 278 10.06 -7.34 16.14
N ILE A 279 9.31 -8.45 16.24
CA ILE A 279 9.12 -9.38 15.12
C ILE A 279 8.46 -8.68 13.92
N SER A 280 7.45 -7.84 14.15
CA SER A 280 6.81 -7.05 13.08
C SER A 280 7.84 -6.18 12.36
N CYS A 281 8.68 -5.47 13.11
CA CYS A 281 9.70 -4.59 12.56
C CYS A 281 10.75 -5.37 11.75
N LEU A 282 11.08 -6.60 12.15
CA LEU A 282 12.01 -7.46 11.41
C LEU A 282 11.42 -7.97 10.09
N ILE A 283 10.15 -8.37 10.08
CA ILE A 283 9.44 -8.74 8.83
C ILE A 283 9.41 -7.53 7.88
N ASP A 284 9.07 -6.35 8.39
CA ASP A 284 9.07 -5.10 7.63
C ASP A 284 10.44 -4.74 7.07
N LEU A 285 11.52 -4.99 7.82
CA LEU A 285 12.90 -4.80 7.38
C LEU A 285 13.27 -5.76 6.24
N GLU A 286 12.84 -7.01 6.30
CA GLU A 286 13.09 -7.98 5.23
C GLU A 286 12.40 -7.56 3.92
N ILE A 287 11.16 -7.06 3.98
CA ILE A 287 10.48 -6.50 2.80
C ILE A 287 11.25 -5.28 2.27
N TYR A 288 11.69 -4.40 3.17
CA TYR A 288 12.47 -3.23 2.77
C TYR A 288 13.81 -3.59 2.13
N SER A 289 14.45 -4.69 2.54
CA SER A 289 15.67 -5.19 1.89
C SER A 289 15.45 -5.61 0.43
N LEU A 290 14.30 -6.19 0.11
CA LEU A 290 13.93 -6.52 -1.28
C LEU A 290 13.70 -5.25 -2.11
N ALA A 291 13.13 -4.22 -1.49
CA ALA A 291 12.99 -2.91 -2.12
C ALA A 291 14.37 -2.30 -2.45
N ILE A 292 15.36 -2.44 -1.56
CA ILE A 292 16.75 -1.98 -1.83
C ILE A 292 17.36 -2.76 -2.98
N ASP A 293 17.28 -4.09 -2.96
CA ASP A 293 17.83 -4.93 -4.02
C ASP A 293 17.19 -4.65 -5.38
N LEU A 294 15.86 -4.48 -5.42
CA LEU A 294 15.16 -4.10 -6.65
C LEU A 294 15.58 -2.70 -7.11
N ALA A 295 15.79 -1.77 -6.17
CA ALA A 295 16.26 -0.43 -6.49
C ALA A 295 17.66 -0.48 -7.14
N GLU A 296 18.59 -1.26 -6.57
CA GLU A 296 19.92 -1.49 -7.15
C GLU A 296 19.80 -2.12 -8.56
N LYS A 297 19.03 -3.19 -8.70
CA LYS A 297 18.83 -3.90 -9.99
C LYS A 297 18.27 -2.99 -11.08
N THR A 298 17.36 -2.09 -10.70
CA THR A 298 16.66 -1.21 -11.64
C THR A 298 17.30 0.18 -11.79
N ASN A 299 18.35 0.49 -11.03
CA ASN A 299 18.93 1.84 -10.90
C ASN A 299 17.90 2.88 -10.42
N TYR A 300 17.01 2.48 -9.51
CA TYR A 300 16.04 3.39 -8.89
C TYR A 300 16.71 4.21 -7.79
N THR A 301 16.73 5.53 -7.94
CA THR A 301 17.39 6.46 -6.99
C THR A 301 16.40 7.43 -6.34
N PHE A 302 15.10 7.16 -6.41
CA PHE A 302 14.05 8.04 -5.91
C PHE A 302 13.54 7.58 -4.53
N ASN A 303 12.37 8.07 -4.11
CA ASN A 303 11.83 7.77 -2.78
C ASN A 303 11.50 6.27 -2.63
N MET A 304 12.21 5.61 -1.71
CA MET A 304 12.06 4.18 -1.40
C MET A 304 10.65 3.77 -0.93
N LYS A 305 9.81 4.73 -0.53
CA LYS A 305 8.40 4.47 -0.22
C LYS A 305 7.64 3.86 -1.41
N TYR A 306 7.85 4.39 -2.62
CA TYR A 306 7.11 3.92 -3.79
C TYR A 306 7.56 2.53 -4.25
N ILE A 307 8.86 2.23 -4.14
CA ILE A 307 9.35 0.90 -4.53
C ILE A 307 8.93 -0.16 -3.51
N LYS A 308 8.93 0.16 -2.20
CA LYS A 308 8.35 -0.72 -1.17
C LYS A 308 6.86 -0.96 -1.44
N GLN A 309 6.11 0.08 -1.78
CA GLN A 309 4.70 -0.03 -2.13
C GLN A 309 4.49 -0.91 -3.38
N ALA A 310 5.30 -0.73 -4.42
CA ALA A 310 5.18 -1.49 -5.66
C ALA A 310 5.42 -2.99 -5.49
N ILE A 311 6.28 -3.39 -4.56
CA ILE A 311 6.55 -4.81 -4.28
C ILE A 311 5.55 -5.43 -3.30
N THR A 312 4.53 -4.71 -2.85
CA THR A 312 3.59 -5.15 -1.81
C THR A 312 2.19 -5.36 -2.38
N SER A 313 1.61 -6.57 -2.24
CA SER A 313 0.23 -6.86 -2.66
C SER A 313 -0.80 -6.42 -1.61
N SER A 314 -2.07 -6.38 -2.02
CA SER A 314 -3.21 -6.10 -1.15
C SER A 314 -3.45 -7.14 -0.05
N ASP A 315 -2.99 -8.38 -0.25
CA ASP A 315 -3.01 -9.43 0.78
C ASP A 315 -1.99 -9.18 1.90
N VAL A 316 -0.90 -8.45 1.60
CA VAL A 316 0.13 -8.06 2.57
C VAL A 316 -0.25 -6.78 3.30
N ASP A 317 -0.60 -5.75 2.54
CA ASP A 317 -1.04 -4.47 3.08
C ASP A 317 -2.26 -3.97 2.28
N PRO A 318 -3.47 -3.96 2.87
CA PRO A 318 -4.67 -3.55 2.18
C PRO A 318 -4.75 -2.03 1.93
N ILE A 319 -3.84 -1.25 2.53
CA ILE A 319 -3.81 0.21 2.45
C ILE A 319 -2.67 0.67 1.52
N ILE A 320 -1.46 0.15 1.71
CA ILE A 320 -0.25 0.56 0.98
C ILE A 320 0.25 -0.60 0.12
N ASN A 321 -0.34 -0.75 -1.07
CA ASN A 321 0.02 -1.78 -2.04
C ASN A 321 0.19 -1.20 -3.46
N TYR A 322 0.59 -2.06 -4.39
CA TYR A 322 0.90 -1.69 -5.76
C TYR A 322 -0.33 -1.26 -6.59
N GLU A 323 -1.57 -1.58 -6.20
CA GLU A 323 -2.75 -1.40 -7.07
C GLU A 323 -3.00 0.09 -7.45
N SER A 324 -2.68 1.01 -6.54
CA SER A 324 -2.78 2.46 -6.85
C SER A 324 -1.67 2.93 -7.78
N LEU A 325 -0.48 2.33 -7.68
CA LEU A 325 0.63 2.56 -8.61
C LEU A 325 0.37 1.89 -9.96
N GLU A 326 -0.29 0.73 -10.00
CA GLU A 326 -0.75 0.06 -11.21
C GLU A 326 -1.69 0.97 -11.99
N THR A 327 -2.73 1.50 -11.32
CA THR A 327 -3.68 2.44 -11.94
C THR A 327 -2.98 3.67 -12.54
N LEU A 328 -1.95 4.18 -11.86
CA LEU A 328 -1.12 5.29 -12.35
C LEU A 328 -0.22 4.86 -13.53
N GLY A 329 0.40 3.68 -13.39
CA GLY A 329 1.33 3.08 -14.34
C GLY A 329 0.68 2.73 -15.67
N ASP A 330 -0.57 2.24 -15.66
CA ASP A 330 -1.40 2.00 -16.85
C ASP A 330 -1.54 3.28 -17.69
N CYS A 331 -1.89 4.40 -17.07
CA CYS A 331 -1.98 5.69 -17.76
C CYS A 331 -0.62 6.15 -18.32
N VAL A 332 0.48 5.95 -17.58
CA VAL A 332 1.84 6.28 -18.04
C VAL A 332 2.26 5.41 -19.23
N LEU A 333 1.99 4.10 -19.17
CA LEU A 333 2.22 3.15 -20.24
C LEU A 333 1.41 3.52 -21.47
N LYS A 334 0.10 3.75 -21.31
CA LYS A 334 -0.80 4.17 -22.40
C LYS A 334 -0.24 5.40 -23.10
N PHE A 335 0.18 6.42 -22.36
CA PHE A 335 0.78 7.63 -22.93
C PHE A 335 2.11 7.39 -23.65
N LEU A 336 3.11 6.82 -22.97
CA LEU A 336 4.46 6.67 -23.53
C LEU A 336 4.48 5.71 -24.73
N CYS A 337 3.74 4.60 -24.66
CA CYS A 337 3.60 3.67 -25.77
C CYS A 337 2.84 4.29 -26.94
N THR A 338 1.79 5.06 -26.69
CA THR A 338 1.04 5.77 -27.75
C THR A 338 1.92 6.77 -28.48
N LEU A 339 2.73 7.55 -27.74
CA LEU A 339 3.71 8.44 -28.36
C LEU A 339 4.75 7.67 -29.16
N ASP A 340 5.35 6.62 -28.60
CA ASP A 340 6.38 5.81 -29.27
C ASP A 340 5.88 5.23 -30.60
N LEU A 341 4.66 4.69 -30.60
CA LEU A 341 4.02 4.19 -31.81
C LEU A 341 3.75 5.31 -32.82
N SER A 342 3.33 6.49 -32.37
CA SER A 342 3.08 7.63 -33.27
C SER A 342 4.36 8.08 -34.02
N TYR A 343 5.53 7.97 -33.37
CA TYR A 343 6.84 8.25 -33.95
C TYR A 343 7.40 7.09 -34.79
N CYS A 344 7.07 5.84 -34.45
CA CYS A 344 7.49 4.66 -35.21
C CYS A 344 6.70 4.49 -36.51
N TYR A 345 5.41 4.83 -36.49
CA TYR A 345 4.46 4.53 -37.57
C TYR A 345 3.70 5.79 -37.99
N ILE A 346 4.40 6.68 -38.69
CA ILE A 346 3.88 8.00 -39.08
C ILE A 346 2.66 7.89 -40.02
N ASN A 347 2.61 6.85 -40.85
CA ASN A 347 1.57 6.67 -41.86
C ASN A 347 0.42 5.76 -41.42
N ASP A 348 0.49 5.17 -40.23
CA ASP A 348 -0.55 4.27 -39.74
C ASP A 348 -1.80 5.05 -39.30
N THR A 349 -2.96 4.43 -39.51
CA THR A 349 -4.27 4.91 -39.02
C THR A 349 -4.41 4.74 -37.52
N GLU A 350 -5.38 5.41 -36.90
CA GLU A 350 -5.72 5.21 -35.49
C GLU A 350 -5.93 3.73 -35.15
N SER A 351 -6.76 3.04 -35.93
CA SER A 351 -7.09 1.62 -35.68
C SER A 351 -5.87 0.69 -35.72
N GLN A 352 -4.92 0.98 -36.62
CA GLN A 352 -3.66 0.24 -36.72
C GLN A 352 -2.76 0.53 -35.51
N LEU A 353 -2.66 1.78 -35.07
CA LEU A 353 -1.90 2.17 -33.89
C LEU A 353 -2.50 1.57 -32.61
N THR A 354 -3.83 1.57 -32.47
CA THR A 354 -4.56 0.93 -31.37
C THR A 354 -4.27 -0.58 -31.33
N ALA A 355 -4.34 -1.26 -32.47
CA ALA A 355 -4.00 -2.69 -32.55
C ALA A 355 -2.53 -2.96 -32.17
N LYS A 356 -1.59 -2.12 -32.61
CA LYS A 356 -0.18 -2.23 -32.22
C LYS A 356 0.05 -1.95 -30.74
N ARG A 357 -0.64 -0.97 -30.15
CA ARG A 357 -0.59 -0.65 -28.71
C ARG A 357 -1.03 -1.84 -27.89
N ASN A 358 -2.15 -2.47 -28.24
CA ASN A 358 -2.67 -3.64 -27.52
C ASN A 358 -1.71 -4.83 -27.55
N ASN A 359 -0.85 -4.93 -28.58
CA ASN A 359 0.16 -6.00 -28.65
C ASN A 359 1.35 -5.73 -27.71
N ILE A 360 1.81 -4.47 -27.60
CA ILE A 360 2.95 -4.09 -26.75
C ILE A 360 2.55 -3.83 -25.29
N VAL A 361 1.28 -3.53 -25.03
CA VAL A 361 0.67 -3.38 -23.70
C VAL A 361 -0.27 -4.57 -23.49
N SER A 362 0.30 -5.77 -23.36
CA SER A 362 -0.47 -6.98 -23.08
C SER A 362 0.06 -7.66 -21.81
N ASN A 363 -0.85 -8.26 -21.03
CA ASN A 363 -0.49 -8.94 -19.79
C ASN A 363 0.57 -10.02 -20.01
N SER A 364 0.46 -10.76 -21.11
CA SER A 364 1.45 -11.77 -21.49
C SER A 364 2.84 -11.16 -21.71
N TYR A 365 2.92 -10.01 -22.37
CA TYR A 365 4.18 -9.35 -22.66
C TYR A 365 4.85 -8.83 -21.39
N PHE A 366 4.09 -8.16 -20.50
CA PHE A 366 4.62 -7.68 -19.22
C PHE A 366 5.00 -8.81 -18.28
N SER A 367 4.19 -9.87 -18.22
CA SER A 367 4.52 -11.07 -17.46
C SER A 367 5.81 -11.71 -17.96
N ASP A 368 6.03 -11.78 -19.29
CA ASP A 368 7.28 -12.27 -19.87
C ASP A 368 8.50 -11.39 -19.55
N ILE A 369 8.33 -10.07 -19.48
CA ILE A 369 9.39 -9.15 -19.02
C ILE A 369 9.73 -9.43 -17.55
N CYS A 370 8.72 -9.54 -16.69
CA CYS A 370 8.91 -9.87 -15.28
C CYS A 370 9.65 -11.20 -15.08
N ARG A 371 9.33 -12.22 -15.89
CA ARG A 371 10.01 -13.53 -15.87
C ARG A 371 11.47 -13.41 -16.30
N LYS A 372 11.74 -12.81 -17.46
CA LYS A 372 13.10 -12.69 -18.03
C LYS A 372 14.06 -11.92 -17.12
N ASN A 373 13.54 -11.05 -16.26
CA ASN A 373 14.32 -10.21 -15.37
C ASN A 373 14.18 -10.60 -13.89
N ASP A 374 13.57 -11.75 -13.57
CA ASP A 374 13.34 -12.22 -12.20
C ASP A 374 12.69 -11.18 -11.27
N PHE A 375 11.82 -10.32 -11.80
CA PHE A 375 11.14 -9.30 -11.00
C PHE A 375 10.14 -9.92 -10.02
N TYR A 376 9.57 -11.07 -10.38
CA TYR A 376 8.62 -11.80 -9.56
C TYR A 376 9.17 -12.18 -8.18
N VAL A 377 10.50 -12.27 -8.01
CA VAL A 377 11.15 -12.60 -6.73
C VAL A 377 10.94 -11.50 -5.68
N TYR A 378 10.77 -10.26 -6.12
CA TYR A 378 10.59 -9.11 -5.23
C TYR A 378 9.14 -8.93 -4.79
N LEU A 379 8.16 -9.42 -5.56
CA LEU A 379 6.75 -9.25 -5.25
C LEU A 379 6.35 -10.06 -4.01
N LYS A 380 5.84 -9.36 -3.00
CA LYS A 380 5.28 -9.93 -1.77
C LYS A 380 3.77 -10.00 -1.84
N THR A 381 3.29 -11.21 -1.68
CA THR A 381 1.89 -11.60 -1.81
C THR A 381 1.30 -12.14 -0.51
N HIS A 382 2.13 -12.46 0.46
CA HIS A 382 1.72 -12.82 1.81
C HIS A 382 2.85 -12.48 2.76
N LEU A 383 2.51 -12.20 4.01
CA LEU A 383 3.49 -12.13 5.08
C LEU A 383 3.68 -13.52 5.69
N PRO A 384 4.92 -13.91 6.06
CA PRO A 384 5.07 -15.03 6.96
C PRO A 384 4.32 -14.66 8.25
N PRO A 385 3.40 -15.51 8.74
CA PRO A 385 2.73 -15.19 9.98
C PRO A 385 3.77 -15.10 11.10
N HIS A 386 3.56 -14.20 12.07
CA HIS A 386 4.51 -13.95 13.17
C HIS A 386 5.04 -15.22 13.83
N PHE A 387 4.21 -16.27 13.95
CA PHE A 387 4.58 -17.55 14.55
C PHE A 387 5.47 -18.43 13.67
N ALA A 388 5.45 -18.24 12.34
CA ALA A 388 6.27 -18.96 11.38
C ALA A 388 7.55 -18.20 11.01
N TYR A 389 7.65 -16.91 11.38
CA TYR A 389 8.87 -16.13 11.20
C TYR A 389 10.01 -16.69 12.06
N ARG A 390 11.20 -16.78 11.45
CA ARG A 390 12.41 -17.33 12.07
C ARG A 390 13.55 -16.32 11.86
N PRO A 391 13.85 -15.48 12.88
CA PRO A 391 14.86 -14.44 12.78
C PRO A 391 16.27 -15.00 12.54
N ALA A 392 17.21 -14.11 12.22
CA ALA A 392 18.63 -14.42 12.14
C ALA A 392 19.14 -15.15 13.40
N TYR A 393 19.99 -16.16 13.22
CA TYR A 393 20.64 -16.91 14.31
C TYR A 393 19.69 -17.69 15.23
N PHE A 394 18.46 -17.97 14.79
CA PHE A 394 17.55 -18.85 15.52
C PHE A 394 18.00 -20.32 15.42
N GLU A 395 18.31 -20.95 16.56
CA GLU A 395 18.71 -22.36 16.64
C GLU A 395 17.62 -23.21 17.30
N GLU A 396 16.88 -23.99 16.53
CA GLU A 396 16.01 -25.05 17.04
C GLU A 396 16.33 -26.41 16.37
N ARG A 397 15.82 -27.50 16.96
CA ARG A 397 16.16 -28.88 16.57
C ARG A 397 15.69 -29.19 15.16
N SER A 398 16.66 -29.22 14.25
CA SER A 398 16.62 -29.78 12.90
C SER A 398 15.72 -31.01 12.78
N SER A 399 14.45 -30.78 12.47
CA SER A 399 13.54 -31.79 11.96
C SER A 399 13.57 -31.74 10.43
N SER A 400 13.49 -32.89 9.78
CA SER A 400 13.59 -33.06 8.32
C SER A 400 12.51 -32.33 7.49
N TYR A 401 11.67 -31.52 8.12
CA TYR A 401 10.54 -30.76 7.56
C TYR A 401 10.75 -29.23 7.64
N GLU A 402 11.92 -28.76 8.12
CA GLU A 402 12.20 -27.35 8.45
C GLU A 402 12.29 -26.38 7.26
N THR A 403 12.58 -26.88 6.08
CA THR A 403 12.61 -26.06 4.86
C THR A 403 11.31 -26.22 4.09
N LEU A 404 10.23 -25.65 4.60
CA LEU A 404 9.11 -25.27 3.74
C LEU A 404 9.52 -24.00 3.00
N SER A 405 10.18 -24.18 1.86
CA SER A 405 10.29 -23.10 0.87
C SER A 405 8.87 -22.67 0.51
N TYR A 406 8.53 -21.41 0.78
CA TYR A 406 7.21 -20.90 0.47
C TYR A 406 7.09 -20.81 -1.06
N THR A 407 6.55 -21.87 -1.64
CA THR A 407 6.31 -21.95 -3.08
C THR A 407 4.98 -21.29 -3.35
N GLN A 408 4.99 -20.13 -3.99
CA GLN A 408 3.77 -19.46 -4.41
C GLN A 408 3.55 -19.65 -5.90
N THR A 409 2.29 -19.84 -6.25
CA THR A 409 1.80 -19.70 -7.61
C THR A 409 1.38 -18.27 -7.87
N ILE A 410 2.05 -17.59 -8.79
CA ILE A 410 1.68 -16.24 -9.24
C ILE A 410 1.08 -16.36 -10.64
N THR A 411 -0.04 -15.69 -10.88
CA THR A 411 -0.71 -15.68 -12.18
C THR A 411 -0.07 -14.68 -13.13
N GLU A 412 -0.32 -14.84 -14.43
CA GLU A 412 0.15 -13.91 -15.46
C GLU A 412 -0.37 -12.48 -15.24
N ASN A 413 -1.63 -12.34 -14.83
CA ASN A 413 -2.25 -11.04 -14.57
C ASN A 413 -1.57 -10.33 -13.41
N VAL A 414 -1.38 -10.99 -12.26
CA VAL A 414 -0.72 -10.36 -11.10
C VAL A 414 0.69 -9.88 -11.44
N LEU A 415 1.44 -10.61 -12.29
CA LEU A 415 2.76 -10.16 -12.74
C LEU A 415 2.70 -8.97 -13.71
N ALA A 416 1.67 -8.88 -14.54
CA ALA A 416 1.44 -7.75 -15.41
C ALA A 416 1.07 -6.51 -14.58
N ASP A 417 0.08 -6.64 -13.69
CA ASP A 417 -0.38 -5.57 -12.79
C ASP A 417 0.79 -5.06 -11.91
N PHE A 418 1.63 -5.97 -11.41
CA PHE A 418 2.86 -5.62 -10.72
C PHE A 418 3.85 -4.84 -11.59
N PHE A 419 4.03 -5.22 -12.86
CA PHE A 419 4.89 -4.49 -13.78
C PHE A 419 4.37 -3.06 -14.02
N GLU A 420 3.06 -2.89 -14.21
CA GLU A 420 2.41 -1.58 -14.30
C GLU A 420 2.63 -0.78 -13.02
N GLY A 421 2.51 -1.42 -11.85
CA GLY A 421 2.87 -0.86 -10.55
C GLY A 421 4.32 -0.38 -10.47
N LEU A 422 5.27 -1.10 -11.06
CA LEU A 422 6.67 -0.64 -11.17
C LEU A 422 6.78 0.60 -12.05
N VAL A 423 6.09 0.65 -13.20
CA VAL A 423 6.08 1.85 -14.05
C VAL A 423 5.50 3.05 -13.29
N GLY A 424 4.39 2.84 -12.57
CA GLY A 424 3.79 3.82 -11.68
C GLY A 424 4.77 4.27 -10.58
N CYS A 425 5.56 3.36 -10.01
CA CYS A 425 6.59 3.67 -9.02
C CYS A 425 7.70 4.57 -9.59
N PHE A 426 8.19 4.29 -10.79
CA PHE A 426 9.17 5.14 -11.46
C PHE A 426 8.61 6.53 -11.76
N TYR A 427 7.36 6.61 -12.22
CA TYR A 427 6.68 7.89 -12.44
C TYR A 427 6.45 8.66 -11.14
N ALA A 428 5.94 8.00 -10.10
CA ALA A 428 5.68 8.58 -8.80
C ALA A 428 6.96 9.04 -8.09
N GLY A 429 8.09 8.37 -8.32
CA GLY A 429 9.40 8.77 -7.79
C GLY A 429 10.04 9.91 -8.58
N GLY A 430 10.24 9.70 -9.89
CA GLY A 430 11.11 10.52 -10.75
C GLY A 430 10.45 11.14 -11.99
N GLY A 431 9.12 11.11 -12.08
CA GLY A 431 8.37 11.68 -13.21
C GLY A 431 8.49 10.86 -14.50
N LEU A 432 8.03 11.43 -15.61
CA LEU A 432 7.96 10.71 -16.90
C LEU A 432 9.32 10.32 -17.45
N LEU A 433 10.37 11.10 -17.16
CA LEU A 433 11.73 10.76 -17.58
C LEU A 433 12.18 9.44 -16.94
N ALA A 434 11.95 9.26 -15.64
CA ALA A 434 12.31 8.04 -14.93
C ALA A 434 11.53 6.82 -15.47
N ALA A 435 10.21 6.97 -15.66
CA ALA A 435 9.37 5.92 -16.21
C ALA A 435 9.77 5.56 -17.66
N GLY A 436 10.04 6.55 -18.50
CA GLY A 436 10.47 6.33 -19.88
C GLY A 436 11.85 5.67 -20.00
N GLU A 437 12.83 6.06 -19.17
CA GLU A 437 14.13 5.37 -19.11
C GLU A 437 13.98 3.92 -18.66
N PHE A 438 13.10 3.64 -17.68
CA PHE A 438 12.78 2.29 -17.25
C PHE A 438 12.18 1.46 -18.40
N LEU A 439 11.16 1.97 -19.08
CA LEU A 439 10.52 1.29 -20.22
C LEU A 439 11.48 1.10 -21.40
N TYR A 440 12.36 2.07 -21.65
CA TYR A 440 13.39 1.98 -22.68
C TYR A 440 14.43 0.90 -22.35
N LYS A 441 14.90 0.84 -21.09
CA LYS A 441 15.85 -0.19 -20.61
C LYS A 441 15.34 -1.61 -20.86
N TYR A 442 14.04 -1.85 -20.68
CA TYR A 442 13.42 -3.16 -20.90
C TYR A 442 12.85 -3.35 -22.31
N GLY A 443 13.18 -2.47 -23.26
CA GLY A 443 12.89 -2.65 -24.68
C GLY A 443 11.44 -2.42 -25.10
N ILE A 444 10.64 -1.74 -24.28
CA ILE A 444 9.23 -1.44 -24.58
C ILE A 444 9.15 -0.24 -25.52
N LEU A 445 9.90 0.84 -25.22
CA LEU A 445 9.98 2.02 -26.06
C LEU A 445 11.14 1.91 -27.06
N LYS A 446 10.93 2.31 -28.32
CA LYS A 446 11.96 2.25 -29.37
C LYS A 446 12.52 3.62 -29.74
N LYS A 447 11.69 4.66 -29.72
CA LYS A 447 11.96 6.05 -30.08
C LYS A 447 12.07 6.97 -28.86
N TRP A 448 12.42 6.40 -27.69
CA TRP A 448 12.55 7.15 -26.43
C TRP A 448 13.37 8.44 -26.55
N LYS A 449 14.50 8.43 -27.29
CA LYS A 449 15.34 9.63 -27.49
C LYS A 449 14.58 10.83 -28.09
N ALA A 450 13.62 10.59 -28.97
CA ALA A 450 12.80 11.64 -29.58
C ALA A 450 11.67 12.08 -28.64
N ILE A 451 11.10 11.15 -27.88
CA ILE A 451 10.03 11.42 -26.90
C ILE A 451 10.58 12.26 -25.74
N LYS A 452 11.78 11.91 -25.25
CA LYS A 452 12.46 12.55 -24.12
C LYS A 452 12.64 14.05 -24.29
N THR A 453 12.76 14.56 -25.52
CA THR A 453 12.93 16.00 -25.76
C THR A 453 11.64 16.81 -25.58
N CYS A 454 10.47 16.15 -25.59
CA CYS A 454 9.16 16.81 -25.50
C CYS A 454 8.54 16.72 -24.11
N ILE A 455 9.22 16.05 -23.17
CA ILE A 455 8.73 15.72 -21.83
C ILE A 455 9.72 16.28 -20.79
N SER A 456 9.19 16.88 -19.73
CA SER A 456 9.98 17.36 -18.61
C SER A 456 10.16 16.28 -17.54
N GLY A 457 11.15 16.45 -16.65
CA GLY A 457 11.30 15.60 -15.46
C GLY A 457 10.28 15.89 -14.35
N LYS A 458 9.35 16.82 -14.54
CA LYS A 458 8.40 17.24 -13.51
C LYS A 458 7.19 16.31 -13.48
N LYS A 459 6.60 16.16 -12.29
CA LYS A 459 5.28 15.52 -12.12
C LYS A 459 4.19 16.50 -12.52
N LEU A 460 3.13 15.99 -13.13
CA LEU A 460 1.97 16.79 -13.54
C LEU A 460 0.97 16.85 -12.37
N ILE A 461 0.88 17.98 -11.66
CA ILE A 461 0.02 18.15 -10.47
C ILE A 461 -0.92 19.35 -10.68
N VAL A 462 -2.14 19.10 -11.20
CA VAL A 462 -3.09 20.17 -11.61
C VAL A 462 -3.68 20.92 -10.43
N ILE A 463 -3.89 20.22 -9.31
CA ILE A 463 -4.55 20.75 -8.12
C ILE A 463 -3.67 20.45 -6.93
N THR A 464 -3.50 21.45 -6.07
CA THR A 464 -2.87 21.28 -4.76
C THR A 464 -3.92 20.92 -3.71
N ASP A 465 -3.48 20.30 -2.61
CA ASP A 465 -4.37 19.95 -1.49
C ASP A 465 -5.12 21.15 -0.91
N GLU A 466 -4.50 22.34 -0.95
CA GLU A 466 -5.10 23.58 -0.49
C GLU A 466 -6.22 24.05 -1.43
N GLU A 467 -5.99 24.00 -2.74
CA GLU A 467 -7.00 24.34 -3.75
C GLU A 467 -8.18 23.37 -3.71
N ALA A 468 -7.93 22.08 -3.48
CA ALA A 468 -9.00 21.09 -3.31
C ALA A 468 -9.86 21.35 -2.08
N LYS A 469 -9.25 21.78 -0.96
CA LYS A 469 -9.95 22.06 0.31
C LYS A 469 -10.72 23.39 0.30
N ASN A 470 -10.18 24.41 -0.38
CA ASN A 470 -10.74 25.77 -0.39
C ASN A 470 -11.71 26.01 -1.55
N TYR A 471 -11.97 25.00 -2.37
CA TYR A 471 -12.89 25.13 -3.48
C TYR A 471 -14.33 25.24 -2.98
N ILE A 472 -14.90 26.42 -3.18
CA ILE A 472 -16.32 26.67 -2.97
C ILE A 472 -17.05 26.04 -4.15
N ASP A 473 -17.90 25.05 -3.87
CA ASP A 473 -18.82 24.42 -4.82
C ASP A 473 -19.51 25.49 -5.67
N PRO A 474 -19.09 25.67 -6.93
CA PRO A 474 -19.54 26.78 -7.70
C PRO A 474 -20.79 26.28 -8.42
N ARG A 475 -21.92 26.43 -7.72
CA ARG A 475 -23.26 26.31 -8.29
C ARG A 475 -23.56 27.48 -9.26
N THR A 476 -22.58 27.83 -10.08
CA THR A 476 -22.66 28.80 -11.17
C THR A 476 -22.84 28.06 -12.48
N LYS A 477 -23.44 28.71 -13.47
CA LYS A 477 -23.73 28.06 -14.76
C LYS A 477 -22.42 27.63 -15.43
N VAL A 478 -22.42 26.48 -16.09
CA VAL A 478 -21.24 25.93 -16.82
C VAL A 478 -20.63 26.96 -17.76
N HIS A 479 -21.51 27.69 -18.45
CA HIS A 479 -21.20 28.82 -19.32
C HIS A 479 -20.35 29.93 -18.67
N GLU A 480 -20.48 30.15 -17.36
CA GLU A 480 -19.70 31.16 -16.65
C GLU A 480 -18.24 30.71 -16.40
N PHE A 481 -17.95 29.40 -16.42
CA PHE A 481 -16.59 28.89 -16.26
C PHE A 481 -15.75 28.93 -17.54
N PHE A 482 -16.37 28.71 -18.70
CA PHE A 482 -15.68 28.56 -19.98
C PHE A 482 -15.86 29.75 -20.93
N LYS A 483 -16.46 30.84 -20.44
CA LYS A 483 -16.93 32.01 -21.20
C LYS A 483 -15.87 32.72 -22.05
N SER A 484 -14.61 32.33 -21.96
CA SER A 484 -13.45 32.99 -22.57
C SER A 484 -12.67 32.14 -23.58
N SER A 485 -13.05 30.87 -23.80
CA SER A 485 -12.33 30.03 -24.77
C SER A 485 -12.84 30.24 -26.19
N TYR A 486 -11.97 30.50 -27.17
CA TYR A 486 -12.35 30.60 -28.60
C TYR A 486 -11.13 30.52 -29.51
N ILE A 487 -11.35 30.34 -30.81
CA ILE A 487 -10.28 30.32 -31.81
C ILE A 487 -10.30 31.61 -32.64
N LYS A 488 -9.18 32.32 -32.66
CA LYS A 488 -9.00 33.52 -33.47
C LYS A 488 -7.58 33.58 -34.05
N ASN A 489 -7.47 33.84 -35.35
CA ASN A 489 -6.18 33.97 -36.04
C ASN A 489 -5.21 32.81 -35.72
N ASN A 490 -5.69 31.57 -35.80
CA ASN A 490 -4.96 30.34 -35.44
C ASN A 490 -4.42 30.32 -34.00
N SER A 491 -5.07 31.01 -33.08
CA SER A 491 -4.76 31.01 -31.65
C SER A 491 -5.98 30.51 -30.87
N ILE A 492 -5.75 29.63 -29.89
CA ILE A 492 -6.75 29.25 -28.90
C ILE A 492 -6.62 30.24 -27.75
N HIS A 493 -7.64 31.05 -27.55
CA HIS A 493 -7.81 31.83 -26.34
C HIS A 493 -8.52 30.93 -25.33
N LEU A 494 -8.06 30.92 -24.08
CA LEU A 494 -8.66 30.15 -22.99
C LEU A 494 -9.36 31.08 -22.02
N ASN A 495 -8.62 32.08 -21.53
CA ASN A 495 -9.01 33.20 -20.67
C ASN A 495 -8.35 34.50 -21.18
N ASP A 496 -8.72 35.67 -20.65
CA ASP A 496 -8.16 36.97 -21.08
C ASP A 496 -6.61 37.01 -21.04
N ASP A 497 -6.01 36.32 -20.07
CA ASP A 497 -4.56 36.26 -19.87
C ASP A 497 -3.87 34.99 -20.41
N LEU A 498 -4.63 34.00 -20.89
CA LEU A 498 -4.08 32.71 -21.33
C LEU A 498 -4.55 32.37 -22.74
N PHE A 499 -3.62 32.41 -23.71
CA PHE A 499 -3.84 32.00 -25.08
C PHE A 499 -2.62 31.26 -25.65
N TYR A 500 -2.87 30.38 -26.61
CA TYR A 500 -1.85 29.64 -27.34
C TYR A 500 -1.94 29.94 -28.83
N LYS A 501 -0.86 30.45 -29.42
CA LYS A 501 -0.77 30.70 -30.86
C LYS A 501 -0.01 29.57 -31.55
N PHE A 502 -0.66 28.89 -32.50
CA PHE A 502 -0.03 27.80 -33.23
C PHE A 502 1.11 28.29 -34.11
N LYS A 503 2.22 27.55 -34.09
CA LYS A 503 3.35 27.76 -35.01
C LYS A 503 3.02 27.19 -36.39
N ASP A 504 2.39 26.02 -36.44
CA ASP A 504 1.84 25.43 -37.65
C ASP A 504 0.31 25.44 -37.64
N PRO A 505 -0.35 26.40 -38.32
CA PRO A 505 -1.80 26.43 -38.44
C PRO A 505 -2.43 25.17 -39.03
N LYS A 506 -1.67 24.36 -39.78
CA LYS A 506 -2.19 23.14 -40.40
C LYS A 506 -2.56 22.10 -39.34
N ILE A 507 -1.80 21.99 -38.25
CA ILE A 507 -2.07 21.01 -37.21
C ILE A 507 -3.39 21.31 -36.47
N LEU A 508 -3.67 22.59 -36.23
CA LEU A 508 -4.96 23.05 -35.69
C LEU A 508 -6.11 22.74 -36.65
N LYS A 509 -5.90 22.96 -37.96
CA LYS A 509 -6.90 22.60 -38.96
C LYS A 509 -7.17 21.10 -38.97
N ILE A 510 -6.14 20.27 -38.89
CA ILE A 510 -6.27 18.80 -38.86
C ILE A 510 -7.06 18.36 -37.62
N SER A 511 -6.75 18.88 -36.42
CA SER A 511 -7.47 18.51 -35.18
C SER A 511 -8.94 18.89 -35.19
N LEU A 512 -9.35 19.87 -36.00
CA LEU A 512 -10.74 20.28 -36.12
C LEU A 512 -11.46 19.64 -37.31
N THR A 513 -10.77 18.86 -38.15
CA THR A 513 -11.35 18.27 -39.37
C THR A 513 -11.87 16.86 -39.11
N HIS A 514 -13.19 16.71 -39.19
CA HIS A 514 -13.86 15.42 -39.03
C HIS A 514 -13.74 14.57 -40.32
N TYR A 515 -13.68 13.24 -40.21
CA TYR A 515 -13.47 12.31 -41.35
C TYR A 515 -14.52 12.46 -42.47
N SER A 516 -15.72 12.93 -42.16
CA SER A 516 -16.80 13.18 -43.13
C SER A 516 -16.44 14.19 -44.21
N MET A 517 -15.44 15.02 -43.98
CA MET A 517 -14.96 15.97 -44.99
C MET A 517 -14.19 15.30 -46.13
N CYS A 518 -13.75 14.05 -45.97
CA CYS A 518 -13.04 13.28 -46.99
C CYS A 518 -11.81 13.98 -47.61
N LEU A 519 -11.11 14.82 -46.83
CA LEU A 519 -9.99 15.65 -47.31
C LEU A 519 -8.63 14.92 -47.32
N GLY A 520 -8.60 13.63 -47.01
CA GLY A 520 -7.37 12.83 -46.88
C GLY A 520 -6.58 13.08 -45.58
N PHE A 521 -7.04 14.00 -44.73
CA PHE A 521 -6.55 14.23 -43.37
C PHE A 521 -7.74 14.45 -42.43
N ASN A 522 -7.61 14.01 -41.19
CA ASN A 522 -8.64 14.13 -40.17
C ASN A 522 -8.00 14.13 -38.76
N TYR A 523 -8.84 14.29 -37.73
CA TYR A 523 -8.37 14.34 -36.36
C TYR A 523 -8.09 12.96 -35.70
N GLU A 524 -8.47 11.82 -36.29
CA GLU A 524 -8.55 10.51 -35.60
C GLU A 524 -7.20 10.08 -34.99
N LYS A 525 -6.10 10.33 -35.70
CA LYS A 525 -4.75 10.05 -35.18
C LYS A 525 -4.39 10.95 -33.99
N LEU A 526 -4.84 12.21 -34.01
CA LEU A 526 -4.62 13.14 -32.92
C LEU A 526 -5.53 12.81 -31.73
N GLU A 527 -6.78 12.37 -31.96
CA GLU A 527 -7.70 11.86 -30.92
C GLU A 527 -7.02 10.74 -30.13
N PHE A 528 -6.48 9.73 -30.81
CA PHE A 528 -5.78 8.60 -30.20
C PHE A 528 -4.65 9.03 -29.24
N ILE A 529 -3.88 10.04 -29.64
CA ILE A 529 -2.77 10.56 -28.84
C ILE A 529 -3.27 11.46 -27.71
N GLY A 530 -4.30 12.24 -28.00
CA GLY A 530 -4.96 13.16 -27.09
C GLY A 530 -5.62 12.46 -25.91
N ASP A 531 -6.35 11.38 -26.16
CA ASP A 531 -6.94 10.48 -25.16
C ASP A 531 -5.86 9.99 -24.17
N ALA A 532 -4.70 9.55 -24.67
CA ALA A 532 -3.62 9.09 -23.83
C ALA A 532 -2.96 10.22 -23.00
N ILE A 533 -2.81 11.43 -23.57
CA ILE A 533 -2.32 12.62 -22.84
C ILE A 533 -3.31 13.01 -21.74
N LEU A 534 -4.60 13.06 -22.06
CA LEU A 534 -5.66 13.46 -21.16
C LEU A 534 -5.77 12.51 -19.96
N ASP A 535 -5.76 11.20 -20.21
CA ASP A 535 -5.74 10.17 -19.17
C ASP A 535 -4.57 10.37 -18.19
N LEU A 536 -3.37 10.61 -18.72
CA LEU A 536 -2.19 10.85 -17.91
C LEU A 536 -2.31 12.12 -17.06
N ILE A 537 -2.76 13.23 -17.66
CA ILE A 537 -2.91 14.51 -16.95
C ILE A 537 -3.92 14.34 -15.81
N VAL A 538 -5.10 13.78 -16.09
CA VAL A 538 -6.14 13.58 -15.07
C VAL A 538 -5.66 12.63 -13.97
N MET A 539 -5.12 11.46 -14.33
CA MET A 539 -4.65 10.47 -13.35
C MET A 539 -3.53 11.02 -12.48
N SER A 540 -2.57 11.71 -13.07
CA SER A 540 -1.48 12.35 -12.31
C SER A 540 -2.01 13.41 -11.35
N SER A 541 -3.02 14.16 -11.76
CA SER A 541 -3.64 15.19 -10.92
C SER A 541 -4.31 14.61 -9.70
N ILE A 542 -5.04 13.49 -9.86
CA ILE A 542 -5.82 12.92 -8.76
C ILE A 542 -5.00 12.03 -7.84
N TYR A 543 -3.97 11.34 -8.37
CA TYR A 543 -3.14 10.41 -7.61
C TYR A 543 -2.36 11.12 -6.48
N PHE A 544 -1.89 12.35 -6.72
CA PHE A 544 -1.08 13.08 -5.74
C PHE A 544 -1.88 13.89 -4.71
N LEU A 545 -3.21 14.02 -4.84
CA LEU A 545 -4.04 14.80 -3.91
C LEU A 545 -4.22 14.11 -2.56
N LYS A 546 -4.66 12.84 -2.57
CA LYS A 546 -4.83 12.04 -1.36
C LYS A 546 -4.52 10.59 -1.68
N HIS A 547 -4.07 9.86 -0.66
CA HIS A 547 -4.03 8.41 -0.74
C HIS A 547 -5.46 7.88 -0.95
N MET A 548 -5.76 7.53 -2.18
CA MET A 548 -7.05 6.97 -2.60
C MET A 548 -6.91 5.50 -2.97
N LYS A 549 -8.00 4.77 -2.77
CA LYS A 549 -8.10 3.39 -3.26
C LYS A 549 -8.11 3.37 -4.80
N PRO A 550 -7.56 2.32 -5.43
CA PRO A 550 -7.49 2.18 -6.90
C PRO A 550 -8.86 2.35 -7.58
N HIS A 551 -9.89 1.69 -7.03
CA HIS A 551 -11.26 1.82 -7.53
C HIS A 551 -11.76 3.27 -7.54
N THR A 552 -11.41 4.06 -6.53
CA THR A 552 -11.79 5.48 -6.43
C THR A 552 -11.07 6.30 -7.50
N LEU A 553 -9.76 6.09 -7.69
CA LEU A 553 -8.98 6.74 -8.76
C LEU A 553 -9.57 6.45 -10.14
N SER A 554 -9.83 5.17 -10.44
CA SER A 554 -10.45 4.74 -11.70
C SER A 554 -11.86 5.27 -11.89
N SER A 555 -12.62 5.46 -10.80
CA SER A 555 -13.96 6.04 -10.87
C SER A 555 -13.93 7.54 -11.14
N ILE A 556 -13.05 8.28 -10.46
CA ILE A 556 -12.84 9.71 -10.72
C ILE A 556 -12.36 9.91 -12.17
N LYS A 557 -11.38 9.12 -12.63
CA LYS A 557 -10.91 9.15 -14.03
C LYS A 557 -12.06 8.97 -15.01
N ARG A 558 -12.91 7.95 -14.84
CA ARG A 558 -14.06 7.68 -15.73
C ARG A 558 -15.12 8.78 -15.71
N LEU A 559 -15.24 9.55 -14.64
CA LEU A 559 -16.18 10.68 -14.58
C LEU A 559 -15.65 11.88 -15.36
N ILE A 560 -14.35 12.14 -15.29
CA ILE A 560 -13.72 13.30 -15.95
C ILE A 560 -13.42 12.99 -17.41
N VAL A 561 -12.84 11.82 -17.69
CA VAL A 561 -12.48 11.36 -19.03
C VAL A 561 -13.63 10.52 -19.58
N CYS A 562 -14.75 11.18 -19.88
CA CYS A 562 -15.86 10.57 -20.59
C CYS A 562 -16.35 11.47 -21.72
N ASN A 563 -16.90 10.85 -22.77
CA ASN A 563 -17.35 11.57 -23.97
C ASN A 563 -18.35 12.68 -23.63
N SER A 564 -19.26 12.44 -22.69
CA SER A 564 -20.28 13.41 -22.30
C SER A 564 -19.67 14.66 -21.68
N ASN A 565 -18.70 14.48 -20.79
CA ASN A 565 -18.02 15.57 -20.12
C ASN A 565 -17.14 16.37 -21.09
N LEU A 566 -16.36 15.70 -21.93
CA LEU A 566 -15.51 16.37 -22.94
C LEU A 566 -16.34 17.10 -24.00
N ALA A 567 -17.46 16.53 -24.42
CA ALA A 567 -18.39 17.20 -25.32
C ALA A 567 -18.98 18.46 -24.69
N SER A 568 -19.32 18.41 -23.40
CA SER A 568 -19.80 19.58 -22.67
C SER A 568 -18.75 20.70 -22.63
N ILE A 569 -17.46 20.36 -22.44
CA ILE A 569 -16.37 21.34 -22.51
C ILE A 569 -16.36 22.00 -23.88
N SER A 570 -16.35 21.22 -24.97
CA SER A 570 -16.32 21.73 -26.35
C SER A 570 -17.49 22.66 -26.70
N LEU A 571 -18.69 22.32 -26.24
CA LEU A 571 -19.90 23.12 -26.47
C LEU A 571 -19.87 24.42 -25.68
N VAL A 572 -19.63 24.35 -24.38
CA VAL A 572 -19.68 25.52 -23.50
C VAL A 572 -18.51 26.46 -23.74
N SER A 573 -17.34 25.93 -24.07
CA SER A 573 -16.16 26.70 -24.42
C SER A 573 -16.24 27.31 -25.83
N GLY A 574 -17.36 27.16 -26.55
CA GLY A 574 -17.51 27.66 -27.91
C GLY A 574 -16.53 27.07 -28.94
N LEU A 575 -15.81 25.99 -28.61
CA LEU A 575 -14.88 25.33 -29.54
C LEU A 575 -15.63 24.54 -30.63
N SER A 576 -16.82 24.04 -30.28
CA SER A 576 -17.76 23.36 -31.17
C SER A 576 -18.03 24.09 -32.50
N GLN A 577 -18.00 25.44 -32.51
CA GLN A 577 -18.26 26.23 -33.72
C GLN A 577 -17.12 26.21 -34.75
N TYR A 578 -15.93 25.77 -34.36
CA TYR A 578 -14.75 25.70 -35.22
C TYR A 578 -14.52 24.31 -35.81
N ILE A 579 -15.35 23.32 -35.46
CA ILE A 579 -15.26 21.97 -35.99
C ILE A 579 -15.67 21.97 -37.46
N ILE A 580 -14.82 21.40 -38.31
CA ILE A 580 -15.03 21.30 -39.75
C ILE A 580 -15.69 19.95 -40.04
N ILE A 581 -16.98 19.99 -40.34
CA ILE A 581 -17.88 18.85 -40.57
C ILE A 581 -18.73 19.08 -41.83
N ASP A 582 -19.34 18.01 -42.34
CA ASP A 582 -20.26 18.12 -43.47
C ASP A 582 -21.54 18.89 -43.10
N ASP A 583 -22.29 19.35 -44.11
CA ASP A 583 -23.48 20.18 -43.89
C ASP A 583 -24.55 19.50 -43.03
N LYS A 584 -24.70 18.18 -43.16
CA LYS A 584 -25.68 17.39 -42.39
C LYS A 584 -25.33 17.39 -40.90
N LYS A 585 -24.06 17.16 -40.57
CA LYS A 585 -23.56 17.19 -39.18
C LYS A 585 -23.52 18.60 -38.63
N ASN A 586 -23.32 19.60 -39.48
CA ASN A 586 -23.33 21.01 -39.07
C ASN A 586 -24.71 21.46 -38.59
N GLU A 587 -25.79 21.01 -39.23
CA GLU A 587 -27.16 21.28 -38.78
C GLU A 587 -27.43 20.69 -37.39
N VAL A 588 -27.02 19.43 -37.17
CA VAL A 588 -27.07 18.80 -35.84
C VAL A 588 -26.26 19.60 -34.83
N SER A 589 -25.05 20.05 -35.22
CA SER A 589 -24.14 20.77 -34.32
C SER A 589 -24.75 22.08 -33.80
N LYS A 590 -25.38 22.87 -34.68
CA LYS A 590 -26.02 24.14 -34.31
C LYS A 590 -27.11 23.96 -33.26
N ASN A 591 -27.90 22.89 -33.36
CA ASN A 591 -28.96 22.59 -32.41
C ASN A 591 -28.41 22.25 -31.01
N TRP A 592 -27.28 21.55 -30.95
CA TRP A 592 -26.59 21.23 -29.70
C TRP A 592 -25.97 22.45 -29.05
N SER A 593 -25.38 23.36 -29.82
CA SER A 593 -24.83 24.62 -29.30
C SER A 593 -25.89 25.48 -28.61
N ILE A 594 -27.12 25.52 -29.15
CA ILE A 594 -28.24 26.24 -28.53
C ILE A 594 -28.63 25.59 -27.20
N LEU A 595 -28.74 24.27 -27.16
CA LEU A 595 -29.11 23.53 -25.95
C LEU A 595 -28.07 23.72 -24.82
N ALA A 596 -26.79 23.71 -25.17
CA ALA A 596 -25.68 23.79 -24.21
C ALA A 596 -25.62 25.11 -23.44
N CYS A 597 -26.12 26.22 -23.99
CA CYS A 597 -26.16 27.53 -23.32
C CYS A 597 -27.05 27.53 -22.06
N ASP A 598 -27.99 26.59 -21.96
CA ASP A 598 -28.96 26.51 -20.87
C ASP A 598 -28.68 25.36 -19.87
N LEU A 599 -27.65 24.56 -20.09
CA LEU A 599 -27.34 23.40 -19.24
C LEU A 599 -26.55 23.78 -17.98
N ASP A 600 -26.90 23.14 -16.87
CA ASP A 600 -26.26 23.23 -15.57
C ASP A 600 -25.58 21.88 -15.25
N ILE A 601 -24.25 21.87 -15.05
CA ILE A 601 -23.43 20.65 -14.79
C ILE A 601 -24.08 19.79 -13.71
N ILE A 602 -24.62 20.43 -12.66
CA ILE A 602 -25.06 19.78 -11.43
C ILE A 602 -26.54 19.40 -11.54
N LYS A 603 -27.40 20.29 -12.06
CA LYS A 603 -28.84 20.00 -12.15
C LYS A 603 -29.22 19.05 -13.27
N ASP A 604 -28.48 19.10 -14.39
CA ASP A 604 -28.84 18.38 -15.61
C ASP A 604 -28.06 17.08 -15.80
N ASP A 605 -27.22 16.70 -14.82
CA ASP A 605 -26.43 15.44 -14.84
C ASP A 605 -25.64 15.31 -16.15
N ILE A 606 -24.87 16.34 -16.49
CA ILE A 606 -24.20 16.50 -17.79
C ILE A 606 -23.26 15.32 -18.12
N PHE A 607 -22.71 14.66 -17.09
CA PHE A 607 -21.89 13.44 -17.22
C PHE A 607 -22.62 12.28 -17.91
N ASN A 608 -23.95 12.33 -18.02
CA ASN A 608 -24.79 11.26 -18.57
C ASN A 608 -25.64 11.71 -19.77
N PHE A 609 -25.30 12.82 -20.43
CA PHE A 609 -25.98 13.30 -21.62
C PHE A 609 -25.36 12.69 -22.90
N ASP A 610 -26.19 12.27 -23.85
CA ASP A 610 -25.76 11.62 -25.10
C ASP A 610 -25.43 12.69 -26.16
N TYR A 611 -24.20 13.21 -26.14
CA TYR A 611 -23.70 14.16 -27.15
C TYR A 611 -23.13 13.45 -28.39
N PRO A 612 -23.08 14.13 -29.56
CA PRO A 612 -22.29 13.66 -30.70
C PRO A 612 -20.82 13.48 -30.34
N LYS A 613 -20.27 12.29 -30.64
CA LYS A 613 -18.90 11.90 -30.24
C LYS A 613 -17.81 12.83 -30.78
N PHE A 614 -18.01 13.43 -31.94
CA PHE A 614 -17.01 14.33 -32.54
C PHE A 614 -16.70 15.57 -31.68
N TYR A 615 -17.55 15.94 -30.71
CA TYR A 615 -17.23 16.99 -29.75
C TYR A 615 -16.17 16.57 -28.73
N SER A 616 -16.22 15.33 -28.24
CA SER A 616 -15.17 14.80 -27.36
C SER A 616 -13.88 14.56 -28.13
N ASP A 617 -13.99 13.93 -29.31
CA ASP A 617 -12.83 13.58 -30.12
C ASP A 617 -12.04 14.83 -30.58
N THR A 618 -12.74 15.95 -30.81
CA THR A 618 -12.09 17.22 -31.17
C THR A 618 -11.36 17.88 -30.02
N ILE A 619 -11.81 17.68 -28.77
CA ILE A 619 -11.06 18.14 -27.59
C ILE A 619 -9.77 17.32 -27.45
N GLU A 620 -9.86 15.99 -27.52
CA GLU A 620 -8.70 15.11 -27.43
C GLU A 620 -7.68 15.41 -28.55
N SER A 621 -8.15 15.52 -29.78
CA SER A 621 -7.27 15.86 -30.90
C SER A 621 -6.66 17.27 -30.80
N LEU A 622 -7.38 18.24 -30.23
CA LEU A 622 -6.82 19.58 -29.96
C LEU A 622 -5.71 19.52 -28.92
N ILE A 623 -5.87 18.72 -27.87
CA ILE A 623 -4.85 18.47 -26.85
C ILE A 623 -3.57 17.93 -27.50
N ALA A 624 -3.69 16.93 -28.38
CA ALA A 624 -2.56 16.39 -29.12
C ALA A 624 -1.93 17.42 -30.08
N ALA A 625 -2.75 18.23 -30.76
CA ALA A 625 -2.26 19.28 -31.65
C ALA A 625 -1.41 20.32 -30.90
N ILE A 626 -1.86 20.77 -29.72
CA ILE A 626 -1.10 21.67 -28.84
C ILE A 626 0.22 21.00 -28.44
N PHE A 627 0.19 19.72 -28.05
CA PHE A 627 1.41 18.98 -27.69
C PHE A 627 2.44 18.90 -28.81
N PHE A 628 2.02 18.55 -30.03
CA PHE A 628 2.94 18.44 -31.17
C PHE A 628 3.47 19.81 -31.64
N ASP A 629 2.64 20.84 -31.63
CA ASP A 629 3.04 22.19 -32.03
C ASP A 629 4.00 22.84 -31.01
N SER A 630 3.69 22.68 -29.72
CA SER A 630 4.51 23.23 -28.63
C SER A 630 5.77 22.43 -28.37
N LYS A 631 5.75 21.11 -28.61
CA LYS A 631 6.74 20.13 -28.16
C LYS A 631 6.99 20.17 -26.65
N SER A 632 5.97 20.54 -25.87
CA SER A 632 6.08 20.66 -24.42
C SER A 632 4.82 20.14 -23.74
N LEU A 633 4.96 18.98 -23.08
CA LEU A 633 3.88 18.44 -22.26
C LEU A 633 3.49 19.40 -21.12
N ASP A 634 4.45 20.13 -20.55
CA ASP A 634 4.19 21.09 -19.48
C ASP A 634 3.27 22.23 -19.96
N LEU A 635 3.50 22.74 -21.18
CA LEU A 635 2.65 23.81 -21.74
C LEU A 635 1.26 23.28 -22.10
N THR A 636 1.20 22.12 -22.75
CA THR A 636 -0.07 21.43 -23.05
C THR A 636 -0.89 21.25 -21.78
N TYR A 637 -0.24 20.74 -20.74
CA TYR A 637 -0.81 20.57 -19.42
C TYR A 637 -1.34 21.89 -18.82
N GLN A 638 -0.58 22.98 -18.85
CA GLN A 638 -0.99 24.29 -18.31
C GLN A 638 -2.22 24.85 -19.02
N LEU A 639 -2.32 24.63 -20.33
CA LEU A 639 -3.45 25.09 -21.14
C LEU A 639 -4.71 24.28 -20.81
N ILE A 640 -4.60 22.96 -20.70
CA ILE A 640 -5.73 22.07 -20.49
C ILE A 640 -6.20 22.04 -19.04
N SER A 641 -5.31 22.29 -18.08
CA SER A 641 -5.65 22.31 -16.65
C SER A 641 -6.79 23.26 -16.35
N ASN A 642 -6.91 24.37 -17.08
CA ASN A 642 -8.00 25.33 -16.88
C ASN A 642 -9.37 24.74 -17.25
N TRP A 643 -9.42 23.87 -18.26
CA TRP A 643 -10.66 23.19 -18.64
C TRP A 643 -11.06 22.11 -17.63
N LEU A 644 -10.07 21.38 -17.10
CA LEU A 644 -10.33 20.20 -16.27
C LEU A 644 -10.43 20.50 -14.78
N LYS A 645 -9.74 21.53 -14.28
CA LYS A 645 -9.65 21.83 -12.84
C LYS A 645 -11.00 21.93 -12.14
N PRO A 646 -12.02 22.66 -12.66
CA PRO A 646 -13.34 22.71 -12.03
C PRO A 646 -13.99 21.32 -11.90
N GLN A 647 -13.85 20.50 -12.94
CA GLN A 647 -14.46 19.17 -12.98
C GLN A 647 -13.73 18.17 -12.10
N ILE A 648 -12.40 18.22 -12.06
CA ILE A 648 -11.61 17.37 -11.16
C ILE A 648 -11.98 17.67 -9.71
N ILE A 649 -12.09 18.96 -9.34
CA ILE A 649 -12.44 19.31 -7.96
C ILE A 649 -13.88 18.92 -7.63
N TYR A 650 -14.83 19.13 -8.55
CA TYR A 650 -16.21 18.68 -8.38
C TYR A 650 -16.29 17.15 -8.19
N ALA A 651 -15.65 16.38 -9.07
CA ALA A 651 -15.63 14.92 -9.01
C ALA A 651 -14.97 14.42 -7.71
N PHE A 652 -13.90 15.08 -7.27
CA PHE A 652 -13.20 14.76 -6.03
C PHE A 652 -14.09 15.00 -4.80
N ASN A 653 -14.80 16.12 -4.73
CA ASN A 653 -15.65 16.49 -3.58
C ASN A 653 -16.96 15.68 -3.51
N ASN A 654 -17.47 15.19 -4.66
CA ASN A 654 -18.76 14.50 -4.74
C ASN A 654 -18.63 12.99 -5.05
N ILE A 655 -17.43 12.42 -4.91
CA ILE A 655 -17.16 11.04 -5.35
C ILE A 655 -18.00 10.00 -4.61
N GLU A 656 -18.26 10.19 -3.31
CA GLU A 656 -19.07 9.26 -2.51
C GLU A 656 -20.52 9.22 -2.99
N GLU A 657 -21.09 10.38 -3.31
CA GLU A 657 -22.44 10.50 -3.84
C GLU A 657 -22.54 9.88 -5.25
N HIS A 658 -21.54 10.12 -6.11
CA HIS A 658 -21.50 9.51 -7.43
C HIS A 658 -21.35 7.98 -7.38
N ILE A 659 -20.48 7.45 -6.53
CA ILE A 659 -20.34 6.00 -6.32
C ILE A 659 -21.66 5.43 -5.80
N ARG A 660 -22.32 6.12 -4.86
CA ARG A 660 -23.64 5.71 -4.35
C ARG A 660 -24.70 5.66 -5.46
N LEU A 661 -24.78 6.69 -6.31
CA LEU A 661 -25.73 6.75 -7.43
C LEU A 661 -25.44 5.68 -8.50
N GLN A 662 -24.17 5.41 -8.80
CA GLN A 662 -23.77 4.32 -9.71
C GLN A 662 -24.17 2.94 -9.17
N ASN A 663 -24.06 2.73 -7.85
CA ASN A 663 -24.46 1.47 -7.21
C ASN A 663 -25.98 1.30 -7.11
N LEU A 664 -26.74 2.40 -7.10
CA LEU A 664 -28.20 2.38 -6.97
C LEU A 664 -28.96 2.03 -8.26
N LYS A 665 -28.29 1.93 -9.43
CA LYS A 665 -28.85 1.59 -10.76
C LYS A 665 -30.39 1.53 -10.82
N LEU A 666 -31.03 2.70 -10.82
CA LEU A 666 -32.31 2.83 -11.52
C LEU A 666 -32.01 2.51 -12.99
N SER A 667 -32.76 1.54 -13.53
CA SER A 667 -32.51 0.97 -14.85
C SER A 667 -32.15 2.04 -15.89
N HIS A 668 -31.04 1.85 -16.59
CA HIS A 668 -30.56 2.70 -17.69
C HIS A 668 -31.66 3.05 -18.72
N ASN A 669 -32.70 2.22 -18.82
CA ASN A 669 -33.85 2.42 -19.71
C ASN A 669 -34.81 3.51 -19.24
N ALA A 670 -35.06 3.66 -17.93
CA ALA A 670 -35.99 4.67 -17.41
C ALA A 670 -35.44 6.10 -17.61
N LEU A 671 -34.15 6.29 -17.36
CA LEU A 671 -33.46 7.57 -17.60
C LEU A 671 -33.34 7.90 -19.10
N LYS A 672 -33.09 6.91 -19.97
CA LYS A 672 -33.10 7.12 -21.43
C LYS A 672 -34.45 7.60 -21.96
N ILE A 673 -35.55 7.09 -21.43
CA ILE A 673 -36.92 7.47 -21.83
C ILE A 673 -37.24 8.90 -21.38
N VAL A 674 -36.92 9.25 -20.12
CA VAL A 674 -37.10 10.62 -19.61
C VAL A 674 -36.21 11.61 -20.36
N ARG A 675 -34.97 11.23 -20.69
CA ARG A 675 -34.00 12.06 -21.44
C ARG A 675 -34.41 12.28 -22.90
N ARG A 676 -34.87 11.25 -23.60
CA ARG A 676 -35.47 11.40 -24.95
C ARG A 676 -36.67 12.34 -24.93
N ASN A 677 -37.51 12.27 -23.90
CA ASN A 677 -38.69 13.14 -23.78
C ASN A 677 -38.34 14.60 -23.44
N LEU A 678 -37.21 14.85 -22.76
CA LEU A 678 -36.71 16.21 -22.49
C LEU A 678 -36.05 16.83 -23.74
N ILE A 679 -35.28 16.03 -24.48
CA ILE A 679 -34.66 16.41 -25.77
C ILE A 679 -35.75 16.68 -26.81
N ALA A 680 -36.75 15.81 -26.94
CA ALA A 680 -37.89 15.99 -27.84
C ALA A 680 -38.78 17.19 -27.49
N LYS A 681 -38.80 17.65 -26.23
CA LYS A 681 -39.51 18.88 -25.83
C LYS A 681 -38.75 20.16 -26.16
N LYS A 682 -37.44 20.12 -26.39
CA LYS A 682 -36.58 21.29 -26.64
C LYS A 682 -36.07 21.38 -28.08
N LEU A 683 -36.16 20.33 -28.88
CA LEU A 683 -35.77 20.31 -30.29
C LEU A 683 -37.02 20.28 -31.20
N PRO A 684 -37.02 20.97 -32.35
CA PRO A 684 -38.12 20.88 -33.31
C PRO A 684 -38.32 19.44 -33.80
N ASP A 685 -39.58 19.01 -33.93
CA ASP A 685 -40.02 17.65 -34.31
C ASP A 685 -39.42 17.08 -35.62
N LYS A 686 -38.70 17.88 -36.41
CA LYS A 686 -38.10 17.47 -37.69
C LYS A 686 -36.78 16.68 -37.57
N ILE A 687 -36.26 16.44 -36.37
CA ILE A 687 -34.90 15.90 -36.16
C ILE A 687 -34.88 14.58 -35.35
N CYS A 688 -36.01 14.14 -34.80
CA CYS A 688 -36.12 12.86 -34.08
C CYS A 688 -36.17 11.63 -35.00
#